data_AF-A0A8E0V3E5-F1
#
_entry.id   AF-A0A8E0V3E5-F1
#
_cell.length_a   1.000
_cell.length_b   1.000
_cell.length_c   1.000
_cell.angle_alpha   90.00
_cell.angle_beta   90.00
_cell.angle_gamma   90.00
#
_symmetry.space_group_name_H-M   'P 1'
#
loop_
_entity.id
_entity.type
_entity.pdbx_description
1 polymer ?
#
loop_
_entity_poly.entity_id
_entity_poly.type
_entity_poly.pdbx_seq_one_letter_code
_entity_poly.pdbx_strand_id
1 'polypeptide(L)'
;MVFETRHDECEETPLLGHDHASESRRSTNARWILIVLSLGIIAINFGSNLAMAPQIQIFESIICRKLHPEIAFLTTQEQIDARCKAADVQGELALVNGWKETLDTLPGIFLALPFGLMADQAGRKMVLRLSLLGLITEEVMVRIIVWFMSVFQLCGGGAQIARSMLFTMITDVFPVEKRANIFSVIYASAQVAEIVASPLSAWLMSWTPWLPYFLAVLFMLCGLCASLCVPETLPKLSKLSETGSEDDEADDDAPRTVRQRLQVVWSHARHQIMHHGRFIFAQRNIVCISLALLTANVAIQSLLIMLQYVSKRFSWSMAKASFLVSLKGIMNFTALLLILPALSKTLDRFLPPIRRDLRISLGSVLTIAAGYVLMALAASPTVFAVGLSISSLGVGFFPALRSVATALVDEAEIGLLGTTIALMEGLGAIIAGPMMAGTFKFNTGMHSEMNMSETSQAEIQPCHGASVPDVVAIGEEQESLAKWKERCGIKTENQIRLVKLAHMRYQHPDLDAITVFLQDFGMKVVKRTDEEVWYRGYGTDQYVYYARKGAEKEFLGGTFEVESYQDLQRAANLPTGSAIQELKDAPGGGFMVTVKDPEGFPINLIYGQSPAAPGEYPSKLVVNYESDKPRIRHFQRFVSGPAAVHKLGHFGLCVQKFQEMVTFYTTTFNLVPSDFLYVGKDGKKKNVALFAHIDRGADYVDHHSFFMSTNPTSHIHHCSFEEHDFDTQNLGHQWLAKKGYEPVWGVGRHILGSQLFDYWWDTTGYMIEHYADGDLVSEETPIGYGPAGDESLAVWGPEVPKWFLD
;
A
#
# COMPACT_ATOMS: atom_id res chain seq x y z
N MET A 1 -29.48 69.76 34.78
CA MET A 1 -30.36 70.90 34.43
C MET A 1 -30.29 71.06 32.92
N VAL A 2 -31.17 70.39 32.17
CA VAL A 2 -32.50 70.83 31.63
C VAL A 2 -32.35 71.61 30.31
N PHE A 3 -33.22 71.24 29.36
CA PHE A 3 -33.50 71.72 27.99
C PHE A 3 -32.78 70.95 26.86
N GLU A 4 -33.37 69.93 26.20
CA GLU A 4 -34.64 69.80 25.44
C GLU A 4 -34.51 70.32 24.00
N THR A 5 -34.76 69.44 23.01
CA THR A 5 -35.39 69.80 21.72
C THR A 5 -35.83 68.56 20.93
N ARG A 6 -37.16 68.44 20.79
CA ARG A 6 -37.98 67.94 19.68
C ARG A 6 -37.75 66.54 19.08
N HIS A 7 -38.63 65.63 19.50
CA HIS A 7 -39.28 64.66 18.64
C HIS A 7 -40.37 65.36 17.83
N ASP A 8 -40.33 65.25 16.49
CA ASP A 8 -41.51 65.40 15.64
C ASP A 8 -42.08 63.99 15.40
N GLU A 9 -43.26 63.74 15.96
CA GLU A 9 -44.14 62.63 15.58
C GLU A 9 -44.79 62.98 14.23
N CYS A 10 -44.70 62.08 13.27
CA CYS A 10 -45.61 62.05 12.12
C CYS A 10 -46.15 60.62 11.97
N GLU A 11 -47.36 60.47 12.48
CA GLU A 11 -48.46 59.60 12.05
C GLU A 11 -48.13 58.25 11.37
N GLU A 12 -48.18 57.17 12.16
CA GLU A 12 -48.67 55.87 11.68
C GLU A 12 -50.06 55.61 12.30
N THR A 13 -51.12 55.94 11.56
CA THR A 13 -52.44 55.34 11.82
C THR A 13 -52.55 54.03 11.03
N PRO A 14 -52.98 52.91 11.66
CA PRO A 14 -53.09 51.63 10.98
C PRO A 14 -54.43 51.59 10.22
N LEU A 15 -54.38 51.75 8.90
CA LEU A 15 -55.50 51.43 8.03
C LEU A 15 -55.37 49.98 7.55
N LEU A 16 -56.31 49.14 8.02
CA LEU A 16 -56.56 47.72 7.70
C LEU A 16 -55.87 46.69 8.61
N GLY A 17 -56.62 46.25 9.63
CA GLY A 17 -56.32 45.07 10.43
C GLY A 17 -56.47 43.77 9.65
N HIS A 18 -55.50 43.45 8.79
CA HIS A 18 -55.41 42.15 8.12
C HIS A 18 -54.05 41.44 8.19
N ASP A 19 -53.01 42.05 8.78
CA ASP A 19 -51.64 41.53 8.67
C ASP A 19 -51.16 40.55 9.73
N HIS A 20 -51.84 40.40 10.87
CA HIS A 20 -51.40 39.39 11.85
C HIS A 20 -51.57 37.94 11.34
N ALA A 21 -52.50 37.67 10.43
CA ALA A 21 -52.65 36.36 9.81
C ALA A 21 -51.67 36.12 8.64
N SER A 22 -51.28 37.18 7.92
CA SER A 22 -50.36 37.12 6.78
C SER A 22 -48.90 36.94 7.24
N GLU A 23 -48.47 37.69 8.27
CA GLU A 23 -47.16 37.54 8.90
C GLU A 23 -47.03 36.21 9.65
N SER A 24 -48.09 35.76 10.34
CA SER A 24 -48.14 34.46 11.01
C SER A 24 -48.00 33.30 10.01
N ARG A 25 -48.72 33.33 8.88
CA ARG A 25 -48.57 32.32 7.81
C ARG A 25 -47.20 32.37 7.15
N ARG A 26 -46.63 33.56 6.90
CA ARG A 26 -45.29 33.73 6.31
C ARG A 26 -44.19 33.22 7.26
N SER A 27 -44.33 33.48 8.56
CA SER A 27 -43.48 32.96 9.64
C SER A 27 -43.54 31.43 9.79
N THR A 28 -44.75 30.87 9.72
CA THR A 28 -44.97 29.41 9.84
C THR A 28 -44.40 28.66 8.63
N ASN A 29 -44.60 29.19 7.43
CA ASN A 29 -44.00 28.64 6.20
C ASN A 29 -42.47 28.74 6.21
N ALA A 30 -41.91 29.84 6.71
CA ALA A 30 -40.46 30.01 6.83
C ALA A 30 -39.82 29.00 7.79
N ARG A 31 -40.44 28.77 8.95
CA ARG A 31 -40.00 27.74 9.91
C ARG A 31 -40.09 26.33 9.34
N TRP A 32 -41.16 26.03 8.62
CA TRP A 32 -41.32 24.72 7.96
C TRP A 32 -40.24 24.48 6.90
N ILE A 33 -39.98 25.48 6.04
CA ILE A 33 -38.91 25.43 5.03
C ILE A 33 -37.57 25.16 5.70
N LEU A 34 -37.25 25.86 6.79
CA LEU A 34 -36.02 25.65 7.54
C LEU A 34 -35.91 24.23 8.09
N ILE A 35 -36.97 23.69 8.70
CA ILE A 35 -36.97 22.32 9.25
C ILE A 35 -36.74 21.29 8.14
N VAL A 36 -37.48 21.40 7.03
CA VAL A 36 -37.37 20.45 5.91
C VAL A 36 -35.98 20.53 5.27
N LEU A 37 -35.45 21.73 5.07
CA LEU A 37 -34.09 21.91 4.55
C LEU A 37 -33.04 21.36 5.52
N SER A 38 -33.13 21.64 6.82
CA SER A 38 -32.22 21.08 7.82
C SER A 38 -32.27 19.55 7.89
N LEU A 39 -33.45 18.95 7.84
CA LEU A 39 -33.60 17.48 7.79
C LEU A 39 -33.01 16.90 6.50
N GLY A 40 -33.21 17.57 5.36
CA GLY A 40 -32.60 17.18 4.09
C GLY A 40 -31.07 17.24 4.14
N ILE A 41 -30.51 18.31 4.70
CA ILE A 41 -29.06 18.48 4.92
C ILE A 41 -28.52 17.38 5.82
N ILE A 42 -29.19 17.10 6.94
CA ILE A 42 -28.79 16.04 7.87
C ILE A 42 -28.78 14.70 7.13
N ALA A 43 -29.84 14.35 6.41
CA ALA A 43 -29.95 13.08 5.71
C ALA A 43 -28.85 12.89 4.65
N ILE A 44 -28.57 13.92 3.86
CA ILE A 44 -27.51 13.87 2.82
C ILE A 44 -26.13 13.77 3.45
N ASN A 45 -25.81 14.67 4.38
CA ASN A 45 -24.50 14.64 5.05
C ASN A 45 -24.31 13.35 5.86
N PHE A 46 -25.39 12.78 6.41
CA PHE A 46 -25.32 11.52 7.13
C PHE A 46 -24.93 10.39 6.19
N GLY A 47 -25.55 10.31 5.01
CA GLY A 47 -25.18 9.36 3.97
C GLY A 47 -23.71 9.52 3.53
N SER A 48 -23.28 10.74 3.18
CA SER A 48 -21.90 10.99 2.76
C SER A 48 -20.87 10.62 3.83
N ASN A 49 -21.10 11.01 5.10
CA ASN A 49 -20.19 10.67 6.20
C ASN A 49 -20.22 9.18 6.55
N LEU A 50 -21.35 8.50 6.40
CA LEU A 50 -21.49 7.05 6.61
C LEU A 50 -20.68 6.26 5.57
N ALA A 51 -20.63 6.75 4.32
CA ALA A 51 -19.92 6.12 3.20
C ALA A 51 -18.41 6.40 3.16
N MET A 52 -17.93 7.50 3.75
CA MET A 52 -16.55 7.98 3.58
C MET A 52 -15.47 6.96 3.99
N ALA A 53 -15.50 6.48 5.24
CA ALA A 53 -14.53 5.49 5.74
C ALA A 53 -14.58 4.13 5.00
N PRO A 54 -15.76 3.50 4.77
CA PRO A 54 -15.80 2.23 4.05
C PRO A 54 -15.40 2.38 2.58
N GLN A 55 -15.69 3.51 1.93
CA GLN A 55 -15.23 3.76 0.55
C GLN A 55 -13.69 3.70 0.46
N ILE A 56 -13.00 4.39 1.36
CA ILE A 56 -11.52 4.41 1.40
C ILE A 56 -10.98 2.98 1.60
N GLN A 57 -11.57 2.20 2.51
CA GLN A 57 -11.15 0.82 2.75
C GLN A 57 -11.43 -0.11 1.56
N ILE A 58 -12.54 0.07 0.84
CA ILE A 58 -12.88 -0.71 -0.35
C ILE A 58 -11.91 -0.38 -1.49
N PHE A 59 -11.63 0.91 -1.73
CA PHE A 59 -10.65 1.32 -2.74
C PHE A 59 -9.25 0.80 -2.42
N GLU A 60 -8.84 0.86 -1.16
CA GLU A 60 -7.59 0.25 -0.67
C GLU A 60 -7.53 -1.23 -1.02
N SER A 61 -8.58 -1.99 -0.70
CA SER A 61 -8.63 -3.44 -0.97
C SER A 61 -8.58 -3.75 -2.48
N ILE A 62 -9.27 -2.97 -3.32
CA ILE A 62 -9.27 -3.16 -4.78
C ILE A 62 -7.90 -2.87 -5.37
N ILE A 63 -7.27 -1.76 -4.98
CA ILE A 63 -5.92 -1.39 -5.44
C ILE A 63 -4.90 -2.42 -4.98
N CYS A 64 -4.98 -2.82 -3.71
CA CYS A 64 -4.12 -3.85 -3.12
C CYS A 64 -4.22 -5.17 -3.89
N ARG A 65 -5.42 -5.68 -4.21
CA ARG A 65 -5.59 -6.90 -5.03
C ARG A 65 -5.01 -6.79 -6.43
N LYS A 66 -4.97 -5.57 -6.99
CA LYS A 66 -4.48 -5.33 -8.35
C LYS A 66 -2.96 -5.24 -8.41
N LEU A 67 -2.34 -4.57 -7.44
CA LEU A 67 -0.89 -4.41 -7.35
C LEU A 67 -0.22 -5.64 -6.73
N HIS A 68 -0.93 -6.30 -5.82
CA HIS A 68 -0.47 -7.46 -5.07
C HIS A 68 -1.46 -8.63 -5.24
N PRO A 69 -1.53 -9.28 -6.42
CA PRO A 69 -2.38 -10.45 -6.61
C PRO A 69 -2.05 -11.60 -5.65
N GLU A 70 -0.85 -11.62 -5.07
CA GLU A 70 -0.39 -12.57 -4.05
C GLU A 70 -1.22 -12.54 -2.76
N ILE A 71 -1.97 -11.47 -2.47
CA ILE A 71 -2.80 -11.41 -1.27
C ILE A 71 -3.92 -12.46 -1.26
N ALA A 72 -4.27 -13.03 -2.41
CA ALA A 72 -5.24 -14.12 -2.52
C ALA A 72 -4.79 -15.40 -1.80
N PHE A 73 -3.49 -15.54 -1.54
CA PHE A 73 -2.89 -16.70 -0.89
C PHE A 73 -2.53 -16.45 0.59
N LEU A 74 -2.75 -15.24 1.11
CA LEU A 74 -2.49 -14.88 2.51
C LEU A 74 -3.64 -15.39 3.41
N THR A 75 -3.29 -16.01 4.55
CA THR A 75 -4.26 -16.67 5.44
C THR A 75 -4.69 -15.81 6.63
N THR A 76 -3.94 -14.76 6.97
CA THR A 76 -4.23 -13.90 8.13
C THR A 76 -4.59 -12.47 7.72
N GLN A 77 -5.59 -11.88 8.38
CA GLN A 77 -6.03 -10.50 8.11
C GLN A 77 -4.91 -9.48 8.35
N GLU A 78 -4.00 -9.75 9.29
CA GLU A 78 -2.88 -8.87 9.62
C GLU A 78 -1.84 -8.79 8.50
N GLN A 79 -1.57 -9.90 7.79
CA GLN A 79 -0.70 -9.91 6.61
C GLN A 79 -1.31 -9.18 5.42
N ILE A 80 -2.61 -9.40 5.18
CA ILE A 80 -3.37 -8.70 4.13
C ILE A 80 -3.35 -7.21 4.42
N ASP A 81 -3.66 -6.80 5.65
CA ASP A 81 -3.65 -5.40 6.06
C ASP A 81 -2.24 -4.80 5.91
N ALA A 82 -1.19 -5.48 6.36
CA ALA A 82 0.19 -5.00 6.22
C ALA A 82 0.57 -4.73 4.74
N ARG A 83 0.20 -5.64 3.83
CA ARG A 83 0.47 -5.47 2.39
C ARG A 83 -0.39 -4.35 1.79
N CYS A 84 -1.67 -4.25 2.16
CA CYS A 84 -2.53 -3.18 1.66
C CYS A 84 -2.18 -1.79 2.23
N LYS A 85 -1.36 -1.72 3.30
CA LYS A 85 -0.80 -0.46 3.84
C LYS A 85 0.57 -0.09 3.25
N ALA A 86 1.09 -0.87 2.30
CA ALA A 86 2.35 -0.59 1.61
C ALA A 86 2.33 0.76 0.88
N ALA A 87 3.51 1.34 0.66
CA ALA A 87 3.64 2.72 0.18
C ALA A 87 3.09 2.92 -1.25
N ASP A 88 3.24 1.92 -2.10
CA ASP A 88 2.67 1.86 -3.45
C ASP A 88 1.14 1.83 -3.44
N VAL A 89 0.52 0.95 -2.65
CA VAL A 89 -0.95 0.88 -2.51
C VAL A 89 -1.51 2.19 -1.96
N GLN A 90 -0.90 2.73 -0.89
CA GLN A 90 -1.35 3.98 -0.28
C GLN A 90 -1.10 5.19 -1.20
N GLY A 91 -0.04 5.16 -2.02
CA GLY A 91 0.25 6.18 -3.02
C GLY A 91 -0.81 6.22 -4.12
N GLU A 92 -1.16 5.06 -4.68
CA GLU A 92 -2.24 4.94 -5.66
C GLU A 92 -3.62 5.29 -5.05
N LEU A 93 -3.88 4.89 -3.81
CA LEU A 93 -5.12 5.26 -3.10
C LEU A 93 -5.25 6.78 -2.91
N ALA A 94 -4.15 7.46 -2.56
CA ALA A 94 -4.11 8.92 -2.45
C ALA A 94 -4.33 9.60 -3.81
N LEU A 95 -3.78 9.05 -4.90
CA LEU A 95 -3.99 9.54 -6.26
C LEU A 95 -5.45 9.40 -6.70
N VAL A 96 -6.06 8.22 -6.50
CA VAL A 96 -7.46 7.97 -6.88
C VAL A 96 -8.39 8.92 -6.12
N ASN A 97 -8.23 9.04 -4.79
CA ASN A 97 -9.05 9.94 -3.99
C ASN A 97 -8.81 11.42 -4.36
N GLY A 98 -7.55 11.81 -4.59
CA GLY A 98 -7.20 13.17 -4.97
C GLY A 98 -7.83 13.59 -6.30
N TRP A 99 -7.73 12.73 -7.33
CA TRP A 99 -8.36 13.00 -8.63
C TRP A 99 -9.88 12.92 -8.59
N LYS A 100 -10.47 12.02 -7.79
CA LYS A 100 -11.93 11.95 -7.60
C LYS A 100 -12.48 13.30 -7.15
N GLU A 101 -11.94 13.86 -6.07
CA GLU A 101 -12.38 15.15 -5.52
C GLU A 101 -12.24 16.31 -6.53
N THR A 102 -11.14 16.33 -7.27
CA THR A 102 -10.94 17.31 -8.34
C THR A 102 -12.03 17.20 -9.40
N LEU A 103 -12.31 15.98 -9.87
CA LEU A 103 -13.30 15.74 -10.91
C LEU A 103 -14.72 16.05 -10.44
N ASP A 104 -15.06 15.77 -9.17
CA ASP A 104 -16.38 16.05 -8.59
C ASP A 104 -16.64 17.55 -8.40
N THR A 105 -15.59 18.37 -8.33
CA THR A 105 -15.73 19.82 -8.20
C THR A 105 -15.98 20.50 -9.55
N LEU A 106 -15.50 19.93 -10.66
CA LEU A 106 -15.58 20.56 -11.98
C LEU A 106 -17.02 20.87 -12.45
N PRO A 107 -18.01 19.95 -12.35
CA PRO A 107 -19.38 20.22 -12.76
C PRO A 107 -19.97 21.44 -12.06
N GLY A 108 -19.72 21.62 -10.76
CA GLY A 108 -20.22 22.76 -9.98
C GLY A 108 -19.69 24.10 -10.45
N ILE A 109 -18.43 24.17 -10.87
CA ILE A 109 -17.82 25.40 -11.40
C ILE A 109 -18.33 25.69 -12.82
N PHE A 110 -18.31 24.69 -13.71
CA PHE A 110 -18.71 24.88 -15.11
C PHE A 110 -20.20 25.15 -15.26
N LEU A 111 -21.04 24.56 -14.42
CA LEU A 111 -22.49 24.65 -14.50
C LEU A 111 -23.09 25.73 -13.58
N ALA A 112 -22.27 26.46 -12.81
CA ALA A 112 -22.71 27.56 -11.95
C ALA A 112 -23.58 28.59 -12.67
N LEU A 113 -23.13 29.06 -13.84
CA LEU A 113 -23.88 30.07 -14.60
C LEU A 113 -25.17 29.49 -15.22
N PRO A 114 -25.14 28.37 -15.97
CA PRO A 114 -26.35 27.76 -16.51
C PRO A 114 -27.42 27.43 -15.46
N PHE A 115 -27.02 26.82 -14.34
CA PHE A 115 -27.95 26.43 -13.28
C PHE A 115 -28.41 27.64 -12.45
N GLY A 116 -27.59 28.70 -12.35
CA GLY A 116 -28.01 29.98 -11.77
C GLY A 116 -29.14 30.63 -12.58
N LEU A 117 -28.97 30.75 -13.90
CA LEU A 117 -30.02 31.26 -14.80
C LEU A 117 -31.28 30.37 -14.79
N MET A 118 -31.09 29.06 -14.73
CA MET A 118 -32.20 28.12 -14.59
C MET A 118 -32.92 28.27 -13.25
N ALA A 119 -32.21 28.59 -12.16
CA ALA A 119 -32.84 28.84 -10.86
C ALA A 119 -33.78 30.04 -10.95
N ASP A 120 -33.36 31.09 -11.66
CA ASP A 120 -34.13 32.31 -11.87
C ASP A 120 -35.38 32.09 -12.74
N GLN A 121 -35.31 31.22 -13.76
CA GLN A 121 -36.40 30.97 -14.69
C GLN A 121 -37.34 29.83 -14.26
N ALA A 122 -36.77 28.67 -13.89
CA ALA A 122 -37.50 27.43 -13.62
C ALA A 122 -37.83 27.24 -12.12
N GLY A 123 -37.32 28.12 -11.26
CA GLY A 123 -37.52 28.06 -9.81
C GLY A 123 -36.45 27.28 -9.07
N ARG A 124 -36.21 27.65 -7.81
CA ARG A 124 -35.10 27.17 -6.97
C ARG A 124 -35.32 25.70 -6.61
N LYS A 125 -36.59 25.29 -6.45
CA LYS A 125 -36.98 23.91 -6.14
C LYS A 125 -36.53 22.92 -7.21
N MET A 126 -36.62 23.31 -8.49
CA MET A 126 -36.25 22.43 -9.60
C MET A 126 -34.75 22.20 -9.62
N VAL A 127 -33.98 23.28 -9.50
CA VAL A 127 -32.51 23.23 -9.50
C VAL A 127 -31.99 22.39 -8.34
N LEU A 128 -32.51 22.61 -7.12
CA LEU A 128 -32.14 21.82 -5.95
C LEU A 128 -32.37 20.31 -6.19
N ARG A 129 -33.54 19.92 -6.71
CA ARG A 129 -33.85 18.50 -6.97
C ARG A 129 -32.93 17.88 -8.01
N LEU A 130 -32.62 18.61 -9.08
CA LEU A 130 -31.68 18.15 -10.10
C LEU A 130 -30.27 17.98 -9.52
N SER A 131 -29.81 18.92 -8.69
CA SER A 131 -28.52 18.81 -8.01
C SER A 131 -28.45 17.60 -7.08
N LEU A 132 -29.50 17.35 -6.28
CA LEU A 132 -29.57 16.20 -5.39
C LEU A 132 -29.63 14.86 -6.15
N LEU A 133 -30.39 14.81 -7.25
CA LEU A 133 -30.45 13.63 -8.11
C LEU A 133 -29.08 13.33 -8.75
N GLY A 134 -28.37 14.37 -9.22
CA GLY A 134 -27.03 14.23 -9.77
C GLY A 134 -26.04 13.69 -8.74
N LEU A 135 -26.07 14.19 -7.50
CA LEU A 135 -25.23 13.70 -6.39
C LEU A 135 -25.50 12.23 -6.06
N ILE A 136 -26.77 11.84 -5.96
CA ILE A 136 -27.12 10.45 -5.64
C ILE A 136 -26.75 9.51 -6.79
N THR A 137 -26.93 9.96 -8.04
CA THR A 137 -26.56 9.18 -9.22
C THR A 137 -25.06 8.95 -9.26
N GLU A 138 -24.25 9.98 -9.01
CA GLU A 138 -22.79 9.85 -8.90
C GLU A 138 -22.41 8.84 -7.81
N GLU A 139 -22.96 8.96 -6.61
CA GLU A 139 -22.70 8.01 -5.52
C GLU A 139 -23.03 6.57 -5.92
N VAL A 140 -24.18 6.33 -6.57
CA VAL A 140 -24.53 5.00 -7.08
C VAL A 140 -23.52 4.54 -8.15
N MET A 141 -23.09 5.41 -9.04
CA MET A 141 -22.16 5.06 -10.12
C MET A 141 -20.74 4.78 -9.62
N VAL A 142 -20.25 5.50 -8.60
CA VAL A 142 -18.94 5.25 -7.95
C VAL A 142 -18.85 3.81 -7.40
N ARG A 143 -19.99 3.22 -7.01
CA ARG A 143 -20.08 1.84 -6.54
C ARG A 143 -19.98 0.79 -7.67
N ILE A 144 -20.13 1.20 -8.94
CA ILE A 144 -20.13 0.32 -10.12
C ILE A 144 -18.87 0.54 -10.98
N ILE A 145 -18.49 1.79 -11.23
CA ILE A 145 -17.37 2.18 -12.09
C ILE A 145 -16.54 3.26 -11.36
N VAL A 146 -15.21 3.11 -11.27
CA VAL A 146 -14.36 4.01 -10.48
C VAL A 146 -14.01 5.32 -11.20
N TRP A 147 -13.89 5.31 -12.53
CA TRP A 147 -13.44 6.46 -13.34
C TRP A 147 -14.57 7.07 -14.19
N PHE A 148 -14.56 8.41 -14.36
CA PHE A 148 -15.54 9.21 -15.13
C PHE A 148 -16.93 9.42 -14.47
N MET A 149 -17.05 9.25 -13.15
CA MET A 149 -18.35 9.34 -12.44
C MET A 149 -18.92 10.75 -12.35
N SER A 150 -18.04 11.76 -12.26
CA SER A 150 -18.43 13.16 -12.15
C SER A 150 -19.16 13.69 -13.39
N VAL A 151 -19.14 12.96 -14.52
CA VAL A 151 -19.97 13.25 -15.71
C VAL A 151 -21.46 13.18 -15.36
N PHE A 152 -21.85 12.29 -14.44
CA PHE A 152 -23.25 12.18 -14.01
C PHE A 152 -23.70 13.38 -13.17
N GLN A 153 -22.78 14.09 -12.50
CA GLN A 153 -23.13 15.35 -11.87
C GLN A 153 -23.45 16.47 -12.90
N LEU A 154 -23.12 16.32 -14.19
CA LEU A 154 -23.47 17.33 -15.20
C LEU A 154 -24.98 17.55 -15.34
N CYS A 155 -25.81 16.57 -14.94
CA CYS A 155 -27.25 16.73 -14.93
C CYS A 155 -27.77 17.62 -13.79
N GLY A 156 -26.96 17.87 -12.75
CA GLY A 156 -27.36 18.56 -11.52
C GLY A 156 -26.42 19.65 -11.03
N GLY A 157 -25.21 19.77 -11.59
CA GLY A 157 -24.18 20.72 -11.13
C GLY A 157 -23.51 20.36 -9.79
N GLY A 158 -23.77 19.17 -9.24
CA GLY A 158 -23.06 18.67 -8.06
C GLY A 158 -23.33 19.42 -6.73
N ALA A 159 -22.44 19.20 -5.76
CA ALA A 159 -22.62 19.65 -4.37
C ALA A 159 -22.58 21.18 -4.21
N GLN A 160 -21.82 21.87 -5.06
CA GLN A 160 -21.68 23.31 -5.03
C GLN A 160 -23.00 24.01 -5.41
N ILE A 161 -23.70 23.53 -6.43
CA ILE A 161 -24.99 24.08 -6.85
C ILE A 161 -26.08 23.76 -5.82
N ALA A 162 -26.10 22.54 -5.28
CA ALA A 162 -27.02 22.19 -4.19
C ALA A 162 -26.84 23.13 -2.98
N ARG A 163 -25.58 23.36 -2.57
CA ARG A 163 -25.25 24.30 -1.48
C ARG A 163 -25.69 25.73 -1.81
N SER A 164 -25.38 26.23 -3.00
CA SER A 164 -25.79 27.58 -3.44
C SER A 164 -27.31 27.73 -3.39
N MET A 165 -28.06 26.77 -3.94
CA MET A 165 -29.53 26.81 -3.93
C MET A 165 -30.10 26.82 -2.52
N LEU A 166 -29.49 26.08 -1.59
CA LEU A 166 -29.88 26.09 -0.19
C LEU A 166 -29.69 27.48 0.45
N PHE A 167 -28.56 28.13 0.22
CA PHE A 167 -28.31 29.48 0.70
C PHE A 167 -29.30 30.49 0.08
N THR A 168 -29.54 30.41 -1.23
CA THR A 168 -30.49 31.28 -1.93
C THR A 168 -31.92 31.11 -1.42
N MET A 169 -32.39 29.88 -1.21
CA MET A 169 -33.73 29.61 -0.65
C MET A 169 -33.90 30.22 0.75
N ILE A 170 -32.84 30.22 1.56
CA ILE A 170 -32.88 30.81 2.90
C ILE A 170 -32.88 32.33 2.83
N THR A 171 -32.12 32.93 1.91
CA THR A 171 -32.14 34.39 1.70
C THR A 171 -33.48 34.89 1.17
N ASP A 172 -34.18 34.09 0.36
CA ASP A 172 -35.51 34.42 -0.18
C ASP A 172 -36.59 34.46 0.92
N VAL A 173 -36.43 33.66 1.96
CA VAL A 173 -37.47 33.40 2.98
C VAL A 173 -37.23 34.21 4.26
N PHE A 174 -35.97 34.42 4.66
CA PHE A 174 -35.62 35.07 5.92
C PHE A 174 -35.08 36.49 5.69
N PRO A 175 -35.53 37.47 6.51
CA PRO A 175 -35.07 38.85 6.44
C PRO A 175 -33.63 38.97 6.96
N VAL A 176 -32.92 40.01 6.51
CA VAL A 176 -31.46 40.16 6.64
C VAL A 176 -30.98 40.00 8.09
N GLU A 177 -31.75 40.49 9.05
CA GLU A 177 -31.40 40.53 10.48
C GLU A 177 -31.38 39.13 11.11
N LYS A 178 -32.13 38.18 10.55
CA LYS A 178 -32.22 36.79 11.06
C LYS A 178 -31.30 35.83 10.32
N ARG A 179 -30.81 36.19 9.12
CA ARG A 179 -30.03 35.29 8.24
C ARG A 179 -28.80 34.72 8.92
N ALA A 180 -28.03 35.51 9.67
CA ALA A 180 -26.83 35.05 10.35
C ALA A 180 -27.10 33.88 11.32
N ASN A 181 -28.17 33.97 12.13
CA ASN A 181 -28.56 32.90 13.05
C ASN A 181 -29.08 31.67 12.29
N ILE A 182 -29.85 31.87 11.22
CA ILE A 182 -30.37 30.76 10.42
C ILE A 182 -29.25 30.02 9.69
N PHE A 183 -28.27 30.73 9.13
CA PHE A 183 -27.08 30.10 8.54
C PHE A 183 -26.30 29.30 9.58
N SER A 184 -26.12 29.83 10.79
CA SER A 184 -25.49 29.08 11.89
C SER A 184 -26.25 27.79 12.24
N VAL A 185 -27.59 27.81 12.25
CA VAL A 185 -28.42 26.60 12.45
C VAL A 185 -28.20 25.59 11.33
N ILE A 186 -28.12 26.04 10.09
CA ILE A 186 -27.85 25.20 8.92
C ILE A 186 -26.47 24.54 9.03
N TYR A 187 -25.42 25.30 9.35
CA TYR A 187 -24.08 24.77 9.56
C TYR A 187 -24.06 23.76 10.73
N ALA A 188 -24.72 24.07 11.84
CA ALA A 188 -24.82 23.18 12.99
C ALA A 188 -25.55 21.87 12.64
N SER A 189 -26.60 21.93 11.81
CA SER A 189 -27.33 20.75 11.36
C SER A 189 -26.46 19.77 10.57
N ALA A 190 -25.53 20.27 9.75
CA ALA A 190 -24.58 19.42 9.04
C ALA A 190 -23.59 18.72 10.00
N GLN A 191 -23.19 19.37 11.10
CA GLN A 191 -22.29 18.78 12.10
C GLN A 191 -22.96 17.64 12.89
N VAL A 192 -24.27 17.70 13.13
CA VAL A 192 -25.01 16.60 13.79
C VAL A 192 -24.87 15.29 13.00
N ALA A 193 -24.95 15.37 11.68
CA ALA A 193 -24.76 14.21 10.82
C ALA A 193 -23.34 13.65 10.92
N GLU A 194 -22.32 14.50 10.91
CA GLU A 194 -20.90 14.12 11.06
C GLU A 194 -20.63 13.41 12.40
N ILE A 195 -21.23 13.89 13.50
CA ILE A 195 -21.06 13.30 14.84
C ILE A 195 -21.60 11.87 14.92
N VAL A 196 -22.79 11.61 14.37
CA VAL A 196 -23.51 10.34 14.53
C VAL A 196 -23.21 9.33 13.42
N ALA A 197 -22.90 9.79 12.21
CA ALA A 197 -22.67 8.89 11.08
C ALA A 197 -21.38 8.07 11.23
N SER A 198 -20.29 8.66 11.74
CA SER A 198 -19.00 7.95 11.82
C SER A 198 -18.97 6.80 12.84
N PRO A 199 -19.52 6.90 14.07
CA PRO A 199 -19.56 5.78 15.00
C PRO A 199 -20.49 4.67 14.50
N LEU A 200 -21.59 5.04 13.85
CA LEU A 200 -22.47 4.07 13.18
C LEU A 200 -21.74 3.37 12.03
N SER A 201 -20.98 4.11 11.22
CA SER A 201 -20.14 3.55 10.15
C SER A 201 -19.12 2.55 10.71
N ALA A 202 -18.35 2.96 11.74
CA ALA A 202 -17.38 2.10 12.41
C ALA A 202 -17.99 0.80 12.95
N TRP A 203 -19.18 0.89 13.55
CA TRP A 203 -19.92 -0.26 14.06
C TRP A 203 -20.35 -1.19 12.93
N LEU A 204 -20.94 -0.67 11.85
CA LEU A 204 -21.37 -1.48 10.70
C LEU A 204 -20.19 -2.10 9.94
N MET A 205 -19.05 -1.40 9.86
CA MET A 205 -17.82 -1.89 9.24
C MET A 205 -17.22 -3.10 9.99
N SER A 206 -17.56 -3.29 11.27
CA SER A 206 -17.13 -4.48 12.02
C SER A 206 -17.70 -5.79 11.47
N TRP A 207 -18.82 -5.72 10.72
CA TRP A 207 -19.37 -6.85 9.99
C TRP A 207 -18.86 -6.88 8.55
N THR A 208 -19.03 -5.77 7.82
CA THR A 208 -18.53 -5.63 6.45
C THR A 208 -18.52 -4.16 6.03
N PRO A 209 -17.48 -3.67 5.33
CA PRO A 209 -17.45 -2.29 4.85
C PRO A 209 -18.52 -2.00 3.78
N TRP A 210 -19.03 -3.02 3.09
CA TRP A 210 -20.07 -2.85 2.07
C TRP A 210 -21.43 -2.45 2.65
N LEU A 211 -21.76 -2.88 3.87
CA LEU A 211 -23.05 -2.58 4.51
C LEU A 211 -23.29 -1.08 4.73
N PRO A 212 -22.41 -0.34 5.45
CA PRO A 212 -22.57 1.11 5.59
C PRO A 212 -22.43 1.84 4.25
N TYR A 213 -21.63 1.30 3.33
CA TYR A 213 -21.42 1.89 2.01
C TYR A 213 -22.69 1.89 1.14
N PHE A 214 -23.49 0.82 1.14
CA PHE A 214 -24.78 0.81 0.45
C PHE A 214 -25.89 1.50 1.24
N LEU A 215 -25.91 1.34 2.58
CA LEU A 215 -26.90 1.97 3.45
C LEU A 215 -26.87 3.51 3.35
N ALA A 216 -25.70 4.10 3.09
CA ALA A 216 -25.54 5.53 2.85
C ALA A 216 -26.45 6.08 1.74
N VAL A 217 -26.62 5.33 0.64
CA VAL A 217 -27.47 5.75 -0.49
C VAL A 217 -28.93 5.85 -0.07
N LEU A 218 -29.40 4.95 0.80
CA LEU A 218 -30.77 4.99 1.32
C LEU A 218 -31.03 6.27 2.14
N PHE A 219 -30.06 6.69 2.96
CA PHE A 219 -30.17 7.96 3.69
C PHE A 219 -30.15 9.19 2.77
N MET A 220 -29.34 9.17 1.71
CA MET A 220 -29.34 10.25 0.72
C MET A 220 -30.67 10.34 -0.04
N LEU A 221 -31.30 9.20 -0.36
CA LEU A 221 -32.64 9.14 -0.95
C LEU A 221 -33.71 9.75 -0.03
N CYS A 222 -33.60 9.58 1.29
CA CYS A 222 -34.47 10.28 2.25
C CYS A 222 -34.30 11.80 2.16
N GLY A 223 -33.07 12.29 1.96
CA GLY A 223 -32.80 13.72 1.73
C GLY A 223 -33.42 14.25 0.42
N LEU A 224 -33.35 13.47 -0.65
CA LEU A 224 -34.05 13.78 -1.90
C LEU A 224 -35.57 13.82 -1.70
N CYS A 225 -36.13 12.88 -0.93
CA CYS A 225 -37.56 12.88 -0.59
C CYS A 225 -37.95 14.12 0.22
N ALA A 226 -37.12 14.55 1.18
CA ALA A 226 -37.35 15.79 1.93
C ALA A 226 -37.40 17.02 1.01
N SER A 227 -36.58 17.07 -0.04
CA SER A 227 -36.59 18.16 -1.02
C SER A 227 -37.90 18.27 -1.82
N LEU A 228 -38.69 17.19 -1.93
CA LEU A 228 -40.01 17.22 -2.59
C LEU A 228 -41.02 18.05 -1.79
N CYS A 229 -40.87 18.08 -0.47
CA CYS A 229 -41.69 18.83 0.47
C CYS A 229 -41.32 20.32 0.56
N VAL A 230 -40.24 20.75 -0.09
CA VAL A 230 -39.82 22.16 -0.11
C VAL A 230 -40.74 22.92 -1.09
N PRO A 231 -41.41 24.00 -0.64
CA PRO A 231 -42.16 24.90 -1.53
C PRO A 231 -41.21 25.78 -2.35
N GLU A 232 -41.67 26.32 -3.48
CA GLU A 232 -40.88 27.25 -4.27
C GLU A 232 -40.66 28.57 -3.52
N THR A 233 -39.41 29.06 -3.49
CA THR A 233 -39.01 30.27 -2.75
C THR A 233 -38.79 31.47 -3.65
N LEU A 234 -38.72 31.28 -4.98
CA LEU A 234 -38.56 32.37 -5.94
C LEU A 234 -39.55 33.50 -5.63
N PRO A 235 -39.08 34.73 -5.34
CA PRO A 235 -39.96 35.87 -5.15
C PRO A 235 -40.83 36.04 -6.40
N LYS A 236 -42.15 35.89 -6.27
CA LYS A 236 -43.07 36.29 -7.33
C LYS A 236 -42.89 37.79 -7.50
N LEU A 237 -42.26 38.20 -8.60
CA LEU A 237 -42.32 39.60 -9.02
C LEU A 237 -43.81 39.95 -9.13
N SER A 238 -44.31 40.75 -8.19
CA SER A 238 -45.61 41.38 -8.35
C SER A 238 -45.55 42.15 -9.65
N LYS A 239 -46.43 41.81 -10.60
CA LYS A 239 -46.76 42.62 -11.76
C LYS A 239 -47.15 44.03 -11.27
N LEU A 240 -46.17 44.90 -11.09
CA LEU A 240 -46.32 46.30 -10.76
C LEU A 240 -45.24 47.06 -11.53
N SER A 241 -45.40 47.08 -12.86
CA SER A 241 -45.10 48.22 -13.73
C SER A 241 -45.60 47.88 -15.14
N GLU A 242 -46.91 47.73 -15.30
CA GLU A 242 -47.54 48.22 -16.52
C GLU A 242 -47.39 49.74 -16.45
N THR A 243 -46.50 50.31 -17.26
CA THR A 243 -46.64 51.59 -18.01
C THR A 243 -45.26 52.10 -18.44
N GLY A 244 -45.06 52.18 -19.76
CA GLY A 244 -44.16 53.14 -20.43
C GLY A 244 -42.72 52.69 -20.69
N SER A 245 -42.43 52.22 -21.90
CA SER A 245 -41.98 53.10 -23.00
C SER A 245 -41.70 52.26 -24.25
N GLU A 246 -42.18 52.78 -25.37
CA GLU A 246 -41.96 52.33 -26.74
C GLU A 246 -40.47 52.43 -27.15
N ASP A 247 -40.18 51.82 -28.31
CA ASP A 247 -38.96 51.89 -29.13
C ASP A 247 -37.87 50.84 -28.86
N ASP A 248 -37.98 49.70 -29.53
CA ASP A 248 -37.15 49.43 -30.72
C ASP A 248 -37.65 48.17 -31.45
N GLU A 249 -38.27 48.37 -32.62
CA GLU A 249 -38.45 47.34 -33.64
C GLU A 249 -37.09 47.00 -34.26
N ALA A 250 -36.75 45.70 -34.35
CA ALA A 250 -36.30 45.07 -35.60
C ALA A 250 -35.84 43.62 -35.35
N ASP A 251 -36.49 42.71 -36.06
CA ASP A 251 -35.92 41.52 -36.70
C ASP A 251 -35.29 40.43 -35.79
N ASP A 252 -35.92 39.25 -35.74
CA ASP A 252 -35.36 38.03 -36.33
C ASP A 252 -36.20 36.81 -35.90
N ASP A 253 -37.22 36.50 -36.70
CA ASP A 253 -38.04 35.28 -36.62
C ASP A 253 -37.36 34.15 -37.41
N ALA A 254 -36.04 33.98 -37.22
CA ALA A 254 -35.27 32.86 -37.73
C ALA A 254 -35.12 31.77 -36.65
N PRO A 255 -35.11 30.48 -37.02
CA PRO A 255 -34.76 29.42 -36.08
C PRO A 255 -33.28 29.60 -35.70
N ARG A 256 -33.02 30.29 -34.58
CA ARG A 256 -31.67 30.54 -34.07
C ARG A 256 -30.93 29.22 -34.00
N THR A 257 -29.93 29.06 -34.87
CA THR A 257 -29.09 27.86 -34.91
C THR A 257 -28.42 27.67 -33.55
N VAL A 258 -28.14 26.41 -33.17
CA VAL A 258 -27.45 26.07 -31.90
C VAL A 258 -26.17 26.90 -31.73
N ARG A 259 -25.50 27.21 -32.84
CA ARG A 259 -24.30 28.06 -32.90
C ARG A 259 -24.55 29.49 -32.42
N GLN A 260 -25.65 30.14 -32.83
CA GLN A 260 -26.00 31.51 -32.39
C GLN A 260 -26.41 31.54 -30.92
N ARG A 261 -27.13 30.53 -30.43
CA ARG A 261 -27.45 30.40 -28.98
C ARG A 261 -26.18 30.21 -28.14
N LEU A 262 -25.26 29.36 -28.59
CA LEU A 262 -23.95 29.18 -27.96
C LEU A 262 -23.12 30.47 -27.97
N GLN A 263 -23.19 31.25 -29.05
CA GLN A 263 -22.47 32.52 -29.16
C GLN A 263 -22.97 33.57 -28.16
N VAL A 264 -24.29 33.63 -27.94
CA VAL A 264 -24.91 34.50 -26.93
C VAL A 264 -24.58 34.05 -25.51
N VAL A 265 -24.61 32.74 -25.24
CA VAL A 265 -24.19 32.20 -23.92
C VAL A 265 -22.70 32.47 -23.68
N TRP A 266 -21.86 32.32 -24.71
CA TRP A 266 -20.42 32.58 -24.62
C TRP A 266 -20.09 34.06 -24.41
N SER A 267 -20.82 34.97 -25.07
CA SER A 267 -20.64 36.41 -24.86
C SER A 267 -21.06 36.84 -23.44
N HIS A 268 -22.17 36.29 -22.92
CA HIS A 268 -22.61 36.51 -21.54
C HIS A 268 -21.62 35.94 -20.51
N ALA A 269 -21.14 34.70 -20.73
CA ALA A 269 -20.14 34.09 -19.87
C ALA A 269 -18.84 34.90 -19.86
N ARG A 270 -18.36 35.34 -21.03
CA ARG A 270 -17.16 36.18 -21.14
C ARG A 270 -17.35 37.52 -20.42
N HIS A 271 -18.52 38.15 -20.56
CA HIS A 271 -18.81 39.41 -19.89
C HIS A 271 -18.83 39.26 -18.36
N GLN A 272 -19.49 38.22 -17.84
CA GLN A 272 -19.48 37.93 -16.40
C GLN A 272 -18.08 37.59 -15.88
N ILE A 273 -17.30 36.76 -16.59
CA ILE A 273 -15.93 36.43 -16.19
C ILE A 273 -15.06 37.68 -16.10
N MET A 274 -15.16 38.59 -17.08
CA MET A 274 -14.42 39.86 -17.03
C MET A 274 -14.90 40.78 -15.91
N HIS A 275 -16.21 40.80 -15.62
CA HIS A 275 -16.80 41.60 -14.55
C HIS A 275 -16.34 41.11 -13.16
N HIS A 276 -16.39 39.80 -12.91
CA HIS A 276 -15.87 39.16 -11.70
C HIS A 276 -14.37 39.37 -11.54
N GLY A 277 -13.60 39.22 -12.63
CA GLY A 277 -12.16 39.47 -12.62
C GLY A 277 -11.86 40.92 -12.22
N ARG A 278 -12.57 41.90 -12.81
CA ARG A 278 -12.41 43.31 -12.44
C ARG A 278 -12.76 43.56 -10.97
N PHE A 279 -13.83 42.99 -10.45
CA PHE A 279 -14.22 43.13 -9.04
C PHE A 279 -13.17 42.58 -8.07
N ILE A 280 -12.65 41.37 -8.33
CA ILE A 280 -11.62 40.75 -7.49
C ILE A 280 -10.37 41.62 -7.44
N PHE A 281 -9.92 42.11 -8.60
CA PHE A 281 -8.68 42.90 -8.69
C PHE A 281 -8.87 44.40 -8.45
N ALA A 282 -10.12 44.89 -8.30
CA ALA A 282 -10.39 46.30 -8.05
C ALA A 282 -9.96 46.74 -6.64
N GLN A 283 -10.04 45.84 -5.65
CA GLN A 283 -9.73 46.16 -4.26
C GLN A 283 -8.73 45.18 -3.65
N ARG A 284 -7.65 45.71 -3.08
CA ARG A 284 -6.59 44.90 -2.42
C ARG A 284 -7.14 43.99 -1.31
N ASN A 285 -8.14 44.45 -0.57
CA ASN A 285 -8.73 43.67 0.53
C ASN A 285 -9.45 42.42 0.02
N ILE A 286 -10.17 42.53 -1.10
CA ILE A 286 -10.91 41.41 -1.71
C ILE A 286 -9.95 40.37 -2.28
N VAL A 287 -8.82 40.80 -2.86
CA VAL A 287 -7.74 39.87 -3.26
C VAL A 287 -7.21 39.08 -2.07
N CYS A 288 -6.88 39.76 -0.96
CA CYS A 288 -6.36 39.10 0.25
C CYS A 288 -7.36 38.09 0.83
N ILE A 289 -8.64 38.46 0.92
CA ILE A 289 -9.71 37.59 1.40
C ILE A 289 -9.89 36.38 0.48
N SER A 290 -9.86 36.59 -0.83
CA SER A 290 -9.98 35.53 -1.84
C SER A 290 -8.85 34.51 -1.72
N LEU A 291 -7.60 34.98 -1.57
CA LEU A 291 -6.44 34.11 -1.37
C LEU A 291 -6.48 33.37 -0.02
N ALA A 292 -6.97 34.02 1.04
CA ALA A 292 -7.14 33.40 2.34
C ALA A 292 -8.21 32.30 2.32
N LEU A 293 -9.32 32.50 1.60
CA LEU A 293 -10.36 31.48 1.42
C LEU A 293 -9.87 30.30 0.57
N LEU A 294 -9.12 30.57 -0.50
CA LEU A 294 -8.49 29.55 -1.33
C LEU A 294 -7.58 28.64 -0.48
N THR A 295 -6.62 29.24 0.25
CA THR A 295 -5.64 28.50 1.05
C THR A 295 -6.27 27.77 2.23
N ALA A 296 -7.25 28.37 2.91
CA ALA A 296 -7.98 27.71 3.98
C ALA A 296 -8.80 26.51 3.47
N ASN A 297 -9.39 26.60 2.28
CA ASN A 297 -10.12 25.46 1.72
C ASN A 297 -9.18 24.32 1.33
N VAL A 298 -7.99 24.63 0.78
CA VAL A 298 -6.95 23.62 0.55
C VAL A 298 -6.58 22.89 1.86
N ALA A 299 -6.43 23.64 2.95
CA ALA A 299 -6.13 23.06 4.26
C ALA A 299 -7.25 22.11 4.74
N ILE A 300 -8.53 22.49 4.63
CA ILE A 300 -9.65 21.60 5.03
C ILE A 300 -9.62 20.28 4.26
N GLN A 301 -9.35 20.33 2.95
CA GLN A 301 -9.35 19.13 2.11
C GLN A 301 -8.26 18.13 2.54
N SER A 302 -7.19 18.56 3.23
CA SER A 302 -6.17 17.67 3.82
C SER A 302 -6.71 16.70 4.87
N LEU A 303 -7.86 17.01 5.48
CA LEU A 303 -8.49 16.12 6.46
C LEU A 303 -9.07 14.85 5.82
N LEU A 304 -9.22 14.77 4.49
CA LEU A 304 -9.59 13.52 3.81
C LEU A 304 -8.48 12.46 3.88
N ILE A 305 -7.21 12.89 3.89
CA ILE A 305 -6.05 12.00 4.05
C ILE A 305 -5.83 11.66 5.53
N MET A 306 -6.46 12.38 6.47
CA MET A 306 -6.32 12.11 7.90
C MET A 306 -6.61 10.64 8.25
N LEU A 307 -7.67 10.05 7.67
CA LEU A 307 -7.99 8.64 7.91
C LEU A 307 -6.91 7.69 7.39
N GLN A 308 -6.41 7.93 6.18
CA GLN A 308 -5.32 7.16 5.59
C GLN A 308 -4.02 7.32 6.39
N TYR A 309 -3.69 8.55 6.76
CA TYR A 309 -2.51 8.89 7.57
C TYR A 309 -2.54 8.21 8.93
N VAL A 310 -3.65 8.32 9.67
CA VAL A 310 -3.79 7.69 11.00
C VAL A 310 -3.76 6.18 10.89
N SER A 311 -4.42 5.62 9.88
CA SER A 311 -4.43 4.17 9.64
C SER A 311 -3.02 3.64 9.38
N LYS A 312 -2.23 4.33 8.55
CA LYS A 312 -0.85 3.95 8.25
C LYS A 312 0.12 4.24 9.41
N ARG A 313 0.10 5.46 9.97
CA ARG A 313 1.08 5.95 10.96
C ARG A 313 0.96 5.25 12.31
N PHE A 314 -0.26 4.94 12.73
CA PHE A 314 -0.57 4.37 14.04
C PHE A 314 -1.13 2.95 13.99
N SER A 315 -1.14 2.33 12.79
CA SER A 315 -1.69 1.00 12.56
C SER A 315 -3.13 0.84 13.05
N TRP A 316 -3.94 1.89 12.90
CA TRP A 316 -5.35 1.85 13.26
C TRP A 316 -6.18 1.28 12.11
N SER A 317 -7.19 0.47 12.43
CA SER A 317 -8.20 0.08 11.45
C SER A 317 -8.96 1.32 10.96
N MET A 318 -9.44 1.29 9.72
CA MET A 318 -10.23 2.40 9.15
C MET A 318 -11.48 2.70 10.00
N ALA A 319 -12.12 1.67 10.55
CA ALA A 319 -13.22 1.82 11.50
C ALA A 319 -12.80 2.60 12.76
N LYS A 320 -11.66 2.27 13.37
CA LYS A 320 -11.15 2.98 14.55
C LYS A 320 -10.73 4.42 14.23
N ALA A 321 -10.09 4.64 13.08
CA ALA A 321 -9.70 5.97 12.62
C ALA A 321 -10.93 6.88 12.38
N SER A 322 -12.06 6.32 11.92
CA SER A 322 -13.28 7.08 11.65
C SER A 322 -13.87 7.79 12.88
N PHE A 323 -13.59 7.34 14.11
CA PHE A 323 -13.99 8.04 15.34
C PHE A 323 -13.40 9.46 15.46
N LEU A 324 -12.27 9.73 14.81
CA LEU A 324 -11.67 11.06 14.78
C LEU A 324 -12.55 12.07 14.02
N VAL A 325 -13.36 11.61 13.06
CA VAL A 325 -14.32 12.46 12.34
C VAL A 325 -15.42 12.92 13.29
N SER A 326 -15.95 12.02 14.14
CA SER A 326 -16.91 12.41 15.19
C SER A 326 -16.31 13.39 16.19
N LEU A 327 -15.07 13.17 16.61
CA LEU A 327 -14.38 14.10 17.52
C LEU A 327 -14.28 15.50 16.90
N LYS A 328 -13.86 15.58 15.63
CA LYS A 328 -13.87 16.84 14.86
C LYS A 328 -15.27 17.46 14.81
N GLY A 329 -16.31 16.69 14.52
CA GLY A 329 -17.70 17.16 14.51
C GLY A 329 -18.15 17.74 15.85
N ILE A 330 -17.83 17.07 16.97
CA ILE A 330 -18.14 17.55 18.33
C ILE A 330 -17.43 18.88 18.63
N MET A 331 -16.15 18.97 18.27
CA MET A 331 -15.34 20.18 18.48
C MET A 331 -15.84 21.34 17.62
N ASN A 332 -16.16 21.10 16.35
CA ASN A 332 -16.75 22.08 15.45
C ASN A 332 -18.11 22.59 15.97
N PHE A 333 -18.98 21.66 16.37
CA PHE A 333 -20.30 21.97 16.93
C PHE A 333 -20.18 22.85 18.18
N THR A 334 -19.27 22.48 19.09
CA THR A 334 -18.95 23.24 20.30
C THR A 334 -18.39 24.62 19.97
N ALA A 335 -17.49 24.72 19.00
CA ALA A 335 -16.90 25.97 18.57
C ALA A 335 -17.96 26.93 17.98
N LEU A 336 -18.82 26.44 17.09
CA LEU A 336 -19.84 27.23 16.42
C LEU A 336 -20.97 27.69 17.36
N LEU A 337 -21.45 26.83 18.26
CA LEU A 337 -22.62 27.15 19.09
C LEU A 337 -22.30 27.74 20.46
N LEU A 338 -21.14 27.40 21.05
CA LEU A 338 -20.80 27.85 22.40
C LEU A 338 -19.66 28.87 22.39
N ILE A 339 -18.55 28.56 21.73
CA ILE A 339 -17.31 29.36 21.84
C ILE A 339 -17.41 30.65 21.05
N LEU A 340 -17.74 30.59 19.75
CA LEU A 340 -17.79 31.78 18.90
C LEU A 340 -18.84 32.81 19.36
N PRO A 341 -20.08 32.43 19.74
CA PRO A 341 -21.04 33.40 20.25
C PRO A 341 -20.60 34.05 21.57
N ALA A 342 -20.02 33.27 22.50
CA ALA A 342 -19.50 33.81 23.76
C ALA A 342 -18.31 34.76 23.53
N LEU A 343 -17.40 34.38 22.63
CA LEU A 343 -16.25 35.20 22.25
C LEU A 343 -16.69 36.49 21.55
N SER A 344 -17.63 36.40 20.60
CA SER A 344 -18.20 37.56 19.91
C SER A 344 -18.83 38.53 20.90
N LYS A 345 -19.71 38.05 21.79
CA LYS A 345 -20.37 38.87 22.81
C LYS A 345 -19.40 39.55 23.77
N THR A 346 -18.27 38.89 24.06
CA THR A 346 -17.22 39.45 24.92
C THR A 346 -16.42 40.53 24.18
N LEU A 347 -16.04 40.26 22.93
CA LEU A 347 -15.28 41.20 22.09
C LEU A 347 -16.11 42.41 21.64
N ASP A 348 -17.43 42.26 21.50
CA ASP A 348 -18.36 43.36 21.20
C ASP A 348 -18.31 44.49 22.23
N ARG A 349 -17.88 44.19 23.46
CA ARG A 349 -17.68 45.21 24.51
C ARG A 349 -16.47 46.10 24.25
N PHE A 350 -15.52 45.65 23.43
CA PHE A 350 -14.20 46.29 23.28
C PHE A 350 -13.85 46.65 21.84
N LEU A 351 -14.50 46.05 20.83
CA LEU A 351 -14.14 46.19 19.42
C LEU A 351 -15.35 46.44 18.54
N PRO A 352 -15.23 47.30 17.51
CA PRO A 352 -16.21 47.40 16.43
C PRO A 352 -16.41 46.07 15.68
N PRO A 353 -17.60 45.81 15.11
CA PRO A 353 -17.93 44.52 14.47
C PRO A 353 -16.90 44.02 13.44
N ILE A 354 -16.42 44.91 12.56
CA ILE A 354 -15.44 44.52 11.53
C ILE A 354 -14.07 44.13 12.13
N ARG A 355 -13.63 44.82 13.19
CA ARG A 355 -12.35 44.52 13.87
C ARG A 355 -12.46 43.27 14.73
N ARG A 356 -13.62 43.04 15.34
CA ARG A 356 -13.95 41.82 16.06
C ARG A 356 -13.86 40.62 15.11
N ASP A 357 -14.57 40.65 13.99
CA ASP A 357 -14.62 39.52 13.05
C ASP A 357 -13.26 39.27 12.40
N LEU A 358 -12.48 40.32 12.13
CA LEU A 358 -11.10 40.18 11.69
C LEU A 358 -10.21 39.50 12.75
N ARG A 359 -10.32 39.87 14.03
CA ARG A 359 -9.56 39.22 15.11
C ARG A 359 -10.02 37.78 15.35
N ILE A 360 -11.31 37.49 15.25
CA ILE A 360 -11.83 36.12 15.32
C ILE A 360 -11.26 35.29 14.16
N SER A 361 -11.22 35.85 12.94
CA SER A 361 -10.63 35.19 11.78
C SER A 361 -9.14 34.90 11.99
N LEU A 362 -8.37 35.88 12.47
CA LEU A 362 -6.94 35.72 12.78
C LEU A 362 -6.69 34.69 13.89
N GLY A 363 -7.46 34.74 14.97
CA GLY A 363 -7.37 33.74 16.04
C GLY A 363 -7.72 32.34 15.56
N SER A 364 -8.74 32.22 14.71
CA SER A 364 -9.18 30.95 14.13
C SER A 364 -8.11 30.33 13.23
N VAL A 365 -7.48 31.11 12.33
CA VAL A 365 -6.42 30.58 11.44
C VAL A 365 -5.15 30.21 12.21
N LEU A 366 -4.79 30.96 13.25
CA LEU A 366 -3.66 30.60 14.13
C LEU A 366 -3.94 29.30 14.89
N THR A 367 -5.18 29.11 15.33
CA THR A 367 -5.62 27.89 16.00
C THR A 367 -5.59 26.69 15.03
N ILE A 368 -6.03 26.87 13.79
CA ILE A 368 -5.90 25.87 12.72
C ILE A 368 -4.43 25.51 12.50
N ALA A 369 -3.56 26.49 12.32
CA ALA A 369 -2.13 26.28 12.07
C ALA A 369 -1.46 25.54 13.24
N ALA A 370 -1.73 25.95 14.48
CA ALA A 370 -1.21 25.28 15.68
C ALA A 370 -1.68 23.81 15.76
N GLY A 371 -2.94 23.56 15.45
CA GLY A 371 -3.49 22.19 15.41
C GLY A 371 -2.80 21.32 14.36
N TYR A 372 -2.62 21.81 13.13
CA TYR A 372 -1.91 21.07 12.08
C TYR A 372 -0.44 20.81 12.41
N VAL A 373 0.27 21.79 12.99
CA VAL A 373 1.66 21.59 13.46
C VAL A 373 1.71 20.50 14.53
N LEU A 374 0.77 20.51 15.49
CA LEU A 374 0.72 19.48 16.53
C LEU A 374 0.40 18.09 15.95
N MET A 375 -0.51 18.02 14.98
CA MET A 375 -0.79 16.77 14.26
C MET A 375 0.43 16.25 13.49
N ALA A 376 1.18 17.14 12.83
CA ALA A 376 2.38 16.78 12.07
C ALA A 376 3.50 16.24 12.97
N LEU A 377 3.65 16.80 14.19
CA LEU A 377 4.64 16.39 15.17
C LEU A 377 4.18 15.24 16.10
N ALA A 378 2.96 14.72 15.91
CA ALA A 378 2.37 13.75 16.82
C ALA A 378 3.08 12.38 16.71
N ALA A 379 3.77 11.98 17.78
CA ALA A 379 4.33 10.65 17.93
C ALA A 379 3.33 9.61 18.45
N SER A 380 2.18 10.04 18.97
CA SER A 380 1.15 9.16 19.51
C SER A 380 -0.26 9.56 19.03
N PRO A 381 -1.22 8.62 19.01
CA PRO A 381 -2.58 8.92 18.58
C PRO A 381 -3.30 9.94 19.48
N THR A 382 -2.95 10.00 20.76
CA THR A 382 -3.53 10.96 21.71
C THR A 382 -3.10 12.39 21.38
N VAL A 383 -1.82 12.61 21.10
CA VAL A 383 -1.30 13.92 20.67
C VAL A 383 -1.94 14.32 19.34
N PHE A 384 -2.10 13.38 18.42
CA PHE A 384 -2.78 13.62 17.15
C PHE A 384 -4.24 14.04 17.35
N ALA A 385 -4.98 13.36 18.22
CA ALA A 385 -6.37 13.71 18.56
C ALA A 385 -6.49 15.10 19.22
N VAL A 386 -5.52 15.47 20.07
CA VAL A 386 -5.44 16.82 20.64
C VAL A 386 -5.19 17.86 19.54
N GLY A 387 -4.24 17.62 18.63
CA GLY A 387 -4.00 18.49 17.47
C GLY A 387 -5.22 18.65 16.57
N LEU A 388 -5.93 17.55 16.29
CA LEU A 388 -7.19 17.58 15.55
C LEU A 388 -8.26 18.40 16.28
N SER A 389 -8.39 18.24 17.59
CA SER A 389 -9.34 18.97 18.42
C SER A 389 -9.06 20.47 18.39
N ILE A 390 -7.78 20.87 18.50
CA ILE A 390 -7.34 22.26 18.40
C ILE A 390 -7.66 22.81 17.01
N SER A 391 -7.28 22.11 15.93
CA SER A 391 -7.55 22.58 14.56
C SER A 391 -9.05 22.79 14.29
N SER A 392 -9.89 21.91 14.84
CA SER A 392 -11.36 21.96 14.69
C SER A 392 -11.98 23.18 15.38
N LEU A 393 -11.38 23.68 16.47
CA LEU A 393 -11.85 24.90 17.13
C LEU A 393 -11.74 26.15 16.24
N GLY A 394 -10.89 26.11 15.22
CA GLY A 394 -10.74 27.22 14.27
C GLY A 394 -11.77 27.26 13.13
N VAL A 395 -12.81 26.42 13.16
CA VAL A 395 -13.91 26.42 12.16
C VAL A 395 -14.58 27.79 11.99
N GLY A 396 -14.48 28.66 13.00
CA GLY A 396 -15.00 30.04 12.96
C GLY A 396 -14.36 30.98 11.93
N PHE A 397 -13.25 30.55 11.31
CA PHE A 397 -12.59 31.31 10.25
C PHE A 397 -13.53 31.69 9.10
N PHE A 398 -14.27 30.72 8.54
CA PHE A 398 -15.14 30.93 7.38
C PHE A 398 -16.28 31.93 7.62
N PRO A 399 -17.11 31.78 8.67
CA PRO A 399 -18.18 32.75 8.92
C PRO A 399 -17.64 34.13 9.30
N ALA A 400 -16.55 34.22 10.08
CA ALA A 400 -15.97 35.50 10.48
C ALA A 400 -15.34 36.24 9.28
N LEU A 401 -14.59 35.53 8.43
CA LEU A 401 -13.98 36.13 7.25
C LEU A 401 -15.03 36.55 6.23
N ARG A 402 -16.10 35.77 6.08
CA ARG A 402 -17.26 36.13 5.24
C ARG A 402 -17.93 37.40 5.73
N SER A 403 -18.08 37.57 7.05
CA SER A 403 -18.63 38.79 7.67
C SER A 403 -17.76 40.03 7.37
N VAL A 404 -16.43 39.90 7.52
CA VAL A 404 -15.48 40.97 7.15
C VAL A 404 -15.60 41.32 5.66
N ALA A 405 -15.68 40.30 4.80
CA ALA A 405 -15.78 40.49 3.36
C ALA A 405 -17.05 41.26 2.97
N THR A 406 -18.20 40.90 3.57
CA THR A 406 -19.47 41.59 3.31
C THR A 406 -19.48 43.04 3.81
N ALA A 407 -18.70 43.36 4.84
CA ALA A 407 -18.59 44.72 5.36
C ALA A 407 -17.66 45.62 4.53
N LEU A 408 -16.93 45.06 3.56
CA LEU A 408 -15.98 45.78 2.70
C LEU A 408 -16.52 46.07 1.30
N VAL A 409 -17.74 45.61 1.01
CA VAL A 409 -18.37 45.61 -0.31
C VAL A 409 -19.74 46.28 -0.19
N ASP A 410 -20.12 47.06 -1.21
CA ASP A 410 -21.42 47.72 -1.23
C ASP A 410 -22.56 46.70 -1.32
N GLU A 411 -23.75 47.06 -0.82
CA GLU A 411 -24.91 46.15 -0.78
C GLU A 411 -25.28 45.58 -2.16
N ALA A 412 -25.08 46.38 -3.23
CA ALA A 412 -25.30 45.99 -4.62
C ALA A 412 -24.33 44.90 -5.11
N GLU A 413 -23.16 44.78 -4.49
CA GLU A 413 -22.07 43.88 -4.89
C GLU A 413 -21.96 42.63 -3.99
N ILE A 414 -22.80 42.48 -2.96
CA ILE A 414 -22.80 41.32 -2.05
C ILE A 414 -23.00 39.99 -2.81
N GLY A 415 -23.84 39.98 -3.85
CA GLY A 415 -24.03 38.80 -4.71
C GLY A 415 -22.75 38.41 -5.45
N LEU A 416 -22.02 39.42 -5.95
CA LEU A 416 -20.75 39.25 -6.65
C LEU A 416 -19.66 38.71 -5.72
N LEU A 417 -19.62 39.20 -4.48
CA LEU A 417 -18.78 38.64 -3.43
C LEU A 417 -19.11 37.17 -3.13
N GLY A 418 -20.40 36.82 -3.01
CA GLY A 418 -20.84 35.45 -2.76
C GLY A 418 -20.36 34.47 -3.83
N THR A 419 -20.47 34.85 -5.10
CA THR A 419 -19.96 34.04 -6.23
C THR A 419 -18.43 33.97 -6.26
N THR A 420 -17.73 35.04 -5.87
CA THR A 420 -16.26 35.04 -5.73
C THR A 420 -15.80 34.04 -4.67
N ILE A 421 -16.45 34.03 -3.51
CA ILE A 421 -16.14 33.09 -2.43
C ILE A 421 -16.32 31.64 -2.91
N ALA A 422 -17.46 31.35 -3.56
CA ALA A 422 -17.74 30.02 -4.08
C ALA A 422 -16.72 29.57 -5.14
N LEU A 423 -16.25 30.49 -5.98
CA LEU A 423 -15.19 30.21 -6.96
C LEU A 423 -13.87 29.90 -6.28
N MET A 424 -13.46 30.67 -5.26
CA MET A 424 -12.21 30.44 -4.53
C MET A 424 -12.23 29.13 -3.74
N GLU A 425 -13.35 28.79 -3.11
CA GLU A 425 -13.53 27.49 -2.47
C GLU A 425 -13.40 26.35 -3.51
N GLY A 426 -14.07 26.46 -4.66
CA GLY A 426 -13.98 25.47 -5.74
C GLY A 426 -12.55 25.29 -6.28
N LEU A 427 -11.84 26.39 -6.54
CA LEU A 427 -10.43 26.34 -6.98
C LEU A 427 -9.52 25.72 -5.92
N GLY A 428 -9.74 26.02 -4.64
CA GLY A 428 -8.99 25.42 -3.54
C GLY A 428 -9.18 23.90 -3.50
N ALA A 429 -10.40 23.40 -3.73
CA ALA A 429 -10.66 21.96 -3.79
C ALA A 429 -9.98 21.27 -4.99
N ILE A 430 -10.02 21.91 -6.17
CA ILE A 430 -9.34 21.42 -7.38
C ILE A 430 -7.84 21.28 -7.16
N ILE A 431 -7.20 22.26 -6.52
CA ILE A 431 -5.75 22.27 -6.25
C ILE A 431 -5.41 21.26 -5.15
N ALA A 432 -6.26 21.15 -4.13
CA ALA A 432 -5.99 20.29 -2.99
C ALA A 432 -5.76 18.83 -3.41
N GLY A 433 -6.62 18.25 -4.24
CA GLY A 433 -6.54 16.84 -4.64
C GLY A 433 -5.15 16.42 -5.17
N PRO A 434 -4.65 16.99 -6.29
CA PRO A 434 -3.35 16.64 -6.86
C PRO A 434 -2.19 17.08 -5.98
N MET A 435 -2.30 18.24 -5.32
CA MET A 435 -1.25 18.72 -4.42
C MET A 435 -1.05 17.75 -3.25
N MET A 436 -2.13 17.24 -2.68
CA MET A 436 -2.10 16.30 -1.57
C MET A 436 -1.64 14.90 -2.00
N ALA A 437 -2.08 14.42 -3.17
CA ALA A 437 -1.56 13.15 -3.71
C ALA A 437 -0.05 13.25 -4.00
N GLY A 438 0.39 14.38 -4.55
CA GLY A 438 1.80 14.68 -4.78
C GLY A 438 2.62 14.76 -3.50
N THR A 439 2.14 15.47 -2.48
CA THR A 439 2.85 15.57 -1.18
C THR A 439 2.83 14.27 -0.40
N PHE A 440 1.75 13.48 -0.48
CA PHE A 440 1.70 12.15 0.13
C PHE A 440 2.71 11.22 -0.54
N LYS A 441 2.76 11.19 -1.89
CA LYS A 441 3.77 10.43 -2.65
C LYS A 441 5.20 10.86 -2.32
N PHE A 442 5.43 12.18 -2.25
CA PHE A 442 6.70 12.76 -1.86
C PHE A 442 7.10 12.38 -0.42
N ASN A 443 6.17 12.42 0.54
CA ASN A 443 6.42 12.06 1.94
C ASN A 443 6.63 10.55 2.13
N THR A 444 5.87 9.70 1.44
CA THR A 444 6.15 8.25 1.44
C THR A 444 7.48 7.92 0.75
N GLY A 445 7.88 8.71 -0.25
CA GLY A 445 9.22 8.67 -0.83
C GLY A 445 10.29 9.12 0.17
N MET A 446 10.07 10.20 0.92
CA MET A 446 10.99 10.70 1.95
C MET A 446 11.15 9.75 3.14
N HIS A 447 10.12 9.00 3.53
CA HIS A 447 10.26 7.97 4.57
C HIS A 447 11.04 6.74 4.08
N SER A 448 11.09 6.50 2.77
CA SER A 448 12.05 5.58 2.16
C SER A 448 13.47 6.16 2.20
N GLU A 449 13.62 7.47 1.96
CA GLU A 449 14.92 8.16 1.93
C GLU A 449 15.53 8.44 3.32
N MET A 450 14.73 8.56 4.39
CA MET A 450 15.25 8.84 5.75
C MET A 450 15.81 7.59 6.46
N ASN A 451 15.49 6.38 5.98
CA ASN A 451 16.21 5.16 6.33
C ASN A 451 17.45 4.92 5.43
N MET A 452 17.70 5.81 4.45
CA MET A 452 18.85 5.75 3.54
C MET A 452 19.91 6.81 3.84
N SER A 453 20.04 7.28 5.09
CA SER A 453 21.05 8.31 5.43
C SER A 453 22.51 7.86 5.35
N GLU A 454 22.81 6.75 4.67
CA GLU A 454 24.18 6.34 4.31
C GLU A 454 24.40 6.02 2.82
N THR A 455 23.41 6.20 1.93
CA THR A 455 23.66 5.95 0.49
C THR A 455 23.32 7.16 -0.36
N SER A 456 24.33 7.57 -1.15
CA SER A 456 24.29 8.63 -2.14
C SER A 456 23.11 8.47 -3.10
N GLN A 457 22.70 9.59 -3.73
CA GLN A 457 21.78 9.62 -4.86
C GLN A 457 22.22 8.60 -5.94
N ALA A 458 21.66 7.39 -5.90
CA ALA A 458 21.83 6.40 -6.94
C ALA A 458 20.93 6.83 -8.10
N GLU A 459 21.54 7.43 -9.11
CA GLU A 459 21.01 7.46 -10.47
C GLU A 459 20.50 6.03 -10.77
N ILE A 460 19.24 5.88 -11.21
CA ILE A 460 18.69 4.56 -11.52
C ILE A 460 19.48 4.00 -12.70
N GLN A 461 20.51 3.22 -12.41
CA GLN A 461 21.34 2.56 -13.40
C GLN A 461 20.60 1.33 -13.95
N PRO A 462 20.72 1.03 -15.25
CA PRO A 462 20.30 -0.25 -15.78
C PRO A 462 20.92 -1.40 -14.97
N CYS A 463 20.13 -2.44 -14.70
CA CYS A 463 20.66 -3.65 -14.08
C CYS A 463 21.78 -4.22 -14.95
N HIS A 464 22.91 -4.56 -14.34
CA HIS A 464 24.04 -5.21 -14.98
C HIS A 464 24.59 -6.28 -14.04
N GLY A 465 24.91 -7.45 -14.59
CA GLY A 465 25.61 -8.51 -13.89
C GLY A 465 27.00 -8.72 -14.48
N ALA A 466 27.97 -9.07 -13.66
CA ALA A 466 29.34 -9.36 -14.08
C ALA A 466 29.95 -10.44 -13.18
N SER A 467 30.80 -11.30 -13.74
CA SER A 467 31.70 -12.13 -12.95
C SER A 467 32.82 -11.26 -12.39
N VAL A 468 32.96 -11.23 -11.07
CA VAL A 468 33.98 -10.45 -10.37
C VAL A 468 34.88 -11.39 -9.54
N PRO A 469 36.13 -10.99 -9.21
CA PRO A 469 36.99 -11.80 -8.34
C PRO A 469 36.34 -12.08 -6.97
N ASP A 470 36.65 -13.23 -6.40
CA ASP A 470 36.15 -13.69 -5.08
C ASP A 470 36.32 -12.65 -3.96
N VAL A 471 37.51 -12.04 -3.84
CA VAL A 471 37.81 -10.98 -2.85
C VAL A 471 36.94 -9.74 -3.02
N VAL A 472 36.43 -9.48 -4.23
CA VAL A 472 35.52 -8.36 -4.53
C VAL A 472 34.08 -8.77 -4.24
N ALA A 473 33.69 -9.99 -4.60
CA ALA A 473 32.36 -10.53 -4.33
C ALA A 473 32.05 -10.62 -2.83
N ILE A 474 33.02 -11.10 -2.03
CA ILE A 474 32.88 -11.28 -0.58
C ILE A 474 32.89 -9.95 0.18
N GLY A 475 33.67 -8.97 -0.29
CA GLY A 475 33.74 -7.63 0.29
C GLY A 475 34.71 -7.48 1.46
N GLU A 476 34.50 -6.47 2.30
CA GLU A 476 35.46 -6.07 3.35
C GLU A 476 35.47 -7.00 4.57
N GLU A 477 34.34 -7.64 4.89
CA GLU A 477 34.21 -8.54 6.04
C GLU A 477 34.67 -9.96 5.68
N GLN A 478 35.98 -10.12 5.56
CA GLN A 478 36.60 -11.39 5.17
C GLN A 478 37.82 -11.78 6.00
N GLU A 479 38.10 -13.08 6.08
CA GLU A 479 39.27 -13.63 6.78
C GLU A 479 39.94 -14.71 5.92
N SER A 480 41.27 -14.73 5.85
CA SER A 480 41.94 -15.81 5.12
C SER A 480 41.79 -17.14 5.84
N LEU A 481 41.58 -18.22 5.07
CA LEU A 481 41.36 -19.56 5.61
C LEU A 481 42.50 -20.02 6.54
N ALA A 482 43.76 -19.70 6.21
CA ALA A 482 44.92 -20.02 7.02
C ALA A 482 44.86 -19.37 8.42
N LYS A 483 44.49 -18.09 8.51
CA LYS A 483 44.36 -17.37 9.79
C LYS A 483 43.20 -17.93 10.62
N TRP A 484 42.08 -18.24 9.96
CA TRP A 484 40.93 -18.83 10.62
C TRP A 484 41.25 -20.21 11.23
N LYS A 485 41.97 -21.07 10.49
CA LYS A 485 42.44 -22.37 10.97
C LYS A 485 43.36 -22.24 12.18
N GLU A 486 44.33 -21.32 12.12
CA GLU A 486 45.24 -21.02 13.23
C GLU A 486 44.47 -20.57 14.48
N ARG A 487 43.55 -19.60 14.31
CA ARG A 487 42.72 -19.07 15.39
C ARG A 487 41.83 -20.12 16.05
N CYS A 488 41.29 -21.05 15.25
CA CYS A 488 40.47 -22.15 15.74
C CYS A 488 41.29 -23.35 16.24
N GLY A 489 42.63 -23.30 16.13
CA GLY A 489 43.52 -24.39 16.54
C GLY A 489 43.33 -25.67 15.72
N ILE A 490 42.90 -25.55 14.46
CA ILE A 490 42.63 -26.68 13.58
C ILE A 490 43.95 -27.29 13.13
N LYS A 491 44.09 -28.60 13.38
CA LYS A 491 45.24 -29.42 12.97
C LYS A 491 44.83 -30.31 11.82
N THR A 492 45.19 -29.92 10.60
CA THR A 492 44.75 -30.59 9.36
C THR A 492 45.21 -32.05 9.28
N GLU A 493 46.31 -32.40 9.94
CA GLU A 493 46.82 -33.77 10.04
C GLU A 493 45.89 -34.73 10.80
N ASN A 494 45.04 -34.18 11.69
CA ASN A 494 44.09 -34.94 12.49
C ASN A 494 42.72 -35.09 11.83
N GLN A 495 42.45 -34.32 10.77
CA GLN A 495 41.19 -34.41 10.05
C GLN A 495 41.13 -35.69 9.22
N ILE A 496 39.91 -36.19 9.03
CA ILE A 496 39.55 -37.19 8.03
C ILE A 496 39.44 -36.46 6.69
N ARG A 497 40.18 -36.96 5.69
CA ARG A 497 40.26 -36.31 4.37
C ARG A 497 39.09 -36.74 3.49
N LEU A 498 38.11 -35.84 3.34
CA LEU A 498 37.03 -35.95 2.37
C LEU A 498 37.53 -35.55 0.98
N VAL A 499 36.93 -36.16 -0.05
CA VAL A 499 37.20 -35.93 -1.47
C VAL A 499 36.03 -35.19 -2.12
N LYS A 500 34.81 -35.71 -1.95
CA LYS A 500 33.57 -35.14 -2.49
C LYS A 500 32.35 -35.67 -1.74
N LEU A 501 31.21 -34.99 -1.92
CA LEU A 501 29.91 -35.53 -1.54
C LEU A 501 29.42 -36.49 -2.65
N ALA A 502 29.20 -37.76 -2.32
CA ALA A 502 28.92 -38.81 -3.28
C ALA A 502 27.42 -39.04 -3.48
N HIS A 503 26.68 -39.24 -2.39
CA HIS A 503 25.24 -39.50 -2.46
C HIS A 503 24.48 -39.18 -1.19
N MET A 504 23.18 -38.97 -1.35
CA MET A 504 22.23 -38.75 -0.27
C MET A 504 21.52 -40.05 0.10
N ARG A 505 21.19 -40.25 1.39
CA ARG A 505 20.49 -41.45 1.87
C ARG A 505 19.23 -41.08 2.64
N TYR A 506 18.09 -41.61 2.20
CA TYR A 506 16.79 -41.42 2.84
C TYR A 506 16.02 -42.73 2.99
N GLN A 507 15.09 -42.73 3.93
CA GLN A 507 14.06 -43.74 4.07
C GLN A 507 12.70 -43.19 3.62
N HIS A 508 11.95 -44.01 2.88
CA HIS A 508 10.63 -43.70 2.35
C HIS A 508 9.63 -44.81 2.66
N PRO A 509 8.35 -44.48 2.95
CA PRO A 509 7.28 -45.46 3.12
C PRO A 509 6.88 -46.13 1.81
N ASP A 510 6.97 -45.41 0.70
CA ASP A 510 6.59 -45.89 -0.63
C ASP A 510 7.74 -45.67 -1.62
N LEU A 511 8.46 -46.75 -1.93
CA LEU A 511 9.57 -46.73 -2.90
C LEU A 511 9.09 -46.52 -4.34
N ASP A 512 7.85 -46.87 -4.67
CA ASP A 512 7.30 -46.66 -6.02
C ASP A 512 6.97 -45.19 -6.25
N ALA A 513 6.30 -44.57 -5.27
CA ALA A 513 5.96 -43.14 -5.33
C ALA A 513 7.23 -42.27 -5.47
N ILE A 514 8.23 -42.49 -4.62
CA ILE A 514 9.48 -41.72 -4.69
C ILE A 514 10.28 -42.04 -5.96
N THR A 515 10.21 -43.28 -6.48
CA THR A 515 10.87 -43.63 -7.77
C THR A 515 10.32 -42.78 -8.91
N VAL A 516 9.00 -42.63 -9.00
CA VAL A 516 8.36 -41.82 -10.05
C VAL A 516 8.79 -40.36 -9.94
N PHE A 517 8.77 -39.80 -8.73
CA PHE A 517 9.22 -38.44 -8.49
C PHE A 517 10.69 -38.25 -8.89
N LEU A 518 11.61 -39.09 -8.41
CA LEU A 518 13.04 -38.94 -8.69
C LEU A 518 13.38 -39.13 -10.18
N GLN A 519 12.60 -39.93 -10.91
CA GLN A 519 12.73 -40.03 -12.37
C GLN A 519 12.23 -38.77 -13.09
N ASP A 520 11.09 -38.21 -12.67
CA ASP A 520 10.61 -36.93 -13.18
C ASP A 520 11.51 -35.76 -12.78
N PHE A 521 12.22 -35.87 -11.66
CA PHE A 521 13.21 -34.93 -11.16
C PHE A 521 14.52 -35.00 -11.95
N GLY A 522 14.86 -36.13 -12.59
CA GLY A 522 16.05 -36.21 -13.43
C GLY A 522 16.95 -37.43 -13.27
N MET A 523 16.65 -38.30 -12.30
CA MET A 523 17.51 -39.42 -11.94
C MET A 523 17.11 -40.72 -12.65
N LYS A 524 18.03 -41.68 -12.67
CA LYS A 524 17.81 -43.02 -13.25
C LYS A 524 18.08 -44.11 -12.24
N VAL A 525 17.20 -45.12 -12.18
CA VAL A 525 17.40 -46.30 -11.33
C VAL A 525 18.60 -47.11 -11.83
N VAL A 526 19.54 -47.40 -10.94
CA VAL A 526 20.73 -48.23 -11.20
C VAL A 526 20.49 -49.67 -10.77
N LYS A 527 19.92 -49.83 -9.58
CA LYS A 527 19.59 -51.10 -8.98
C LYS A 527 18.35 -50.90 -8.12
N ARG A 528 17.53 -51.94 -8.05
CA ARG A 528 16.33 -51.99 -7.21
C ARG A 528 16.19 -53.38 -6.60
N THR A 529 15.86 -53.41 -5.33
CA THR A 529 15.41 -54.59 -4.57
C THR A 529 14.03 -54.30 -3.98
N ASP A 530 13.49 -55.23 -3.20
CA ASP A 530 12.20 -55.03 -2.51
C ASP A 530 12.29 -53.97 -1.38
N GLU A 531 13.50 -53.74 -0.86
CA GLU A 531 13.74 -52.88 0.31
C GLU A 531 14.59 -51.63 -0.01
N GLU A 532 15.29 -51.60 -1.15
CA GLU A 532 16.28 -50.55 -1.47
C GLU A 532 16.29 -50.18 -2.96
N VAL A 533 16.51 -48.90 -3.25
CA VAL A 533 16.68 -48.38 -4.62
C VAL A 533 17.86 -47.40 -4.67
N TRP A 534 18.68 -47.53 -5.70
CA TRP A 534 19.80 -46.62 -5.98
C TRP A 534 19.53 -45.85 -7.27
N TYR A 535 19.68 -44.53 -7.22
CA TYR A 535 19.44 -43.63 -8.34
C TYR A 535 20.70 -42.87 -8.70
N ARG A 536 20.99 -42.73 -10.00
CA ARG A 536 22.16 -42.00 -10.51
C ARG A 536 21.79 -40.84 -11.41
N GLY A 537 22.71 -39.89 -11.47
CA GLY A 537 22.80 -38.92 -12.54
C GLY A 537 23.58 -39.44 -13.76
N TYR A 538 23.82 -38.56 -14.72
CA TYR A 538 24.64 -38.85 -15.91
C TYR A 538 26.15 -38.72 -15.65
N GLY A 539 26.57 -38.22 -14.49
CA GLY A 539 27.97 -38.15 -14.08
C GLY A 539 28.63 -39.51 -13.82
N THR A 540 29.83 -39.46 -13.24
CA THR A 540 30.65 -40.64 -12.91
C THR A 540 30.32 -41.27 -11.56
N ASP A 541 29.51 -40.60 -10.73
CA ASP A 541 29.01 -41.17 -9.49
C ASP A 541 28.18 -42.42 -9.76
N GLN A 542 28.43 -43.47 -8.98
CA GLN A 542 27.75 -44.74 -9.16
C GLN A 542 26.25 -44.64 -8.86
N TYR A 543 25.89 -43.80 -7.90
CA TYR A 543 24.55 -43.31 -7.60
C TYR A 543 24.69 -42.03 -6.78
N VAL A 544 23.69 -41.14 -6.85
CA VAL A 544 23.63 -39.84 -6.16
C VAL A 544 22.53 -39.81 -5.09
N TYR A 545 21.59 -40.75 -5.15
CA TYR A 545 20.51 -40.90 -4.17
C TYR A 545 20.29 -42.38 -3.86
N TYR A 546 20.14 -42.70 -2.58
CA TYR A 546 19.76 -44.01 -2.07
C TYR A 546 18.47 -43.90 -1.26
N ALA A 547 17.50 -44.74 -1.59
CA ALA A 547 16.24 -44.87 -0.87
C ALA A 547 16.13 -46.26 -0.23
N ARG A 548 15.79 -46.31 1.05
CA ARG A 548 15.40 -47.54 1.76
C ARG A 548 13.91 -47.50 2.10
N LYS A 549 13.25 -48.65 2.08
CA LYS A 549 11.88 -48.78 2.58
C LYS A 549 11.86 -48.74 4.11
N GLY A 550 10.86 -48.07 4.69
CA GLY A 550 10.59 -48.14 6.12
C GLY A 550 9.23 -47.56 6.45
N ALA A 551 8.71 -47.81 7.66
CA ALA A 551 7.35 -47.38 8.01
C ALA A 551 7.17 -45.85 8.01
N GLU A 552 8.23 -45.12 8.36
CA GLU A 552 8.25 -43.66 8.49
C GLU A 552 9.42 -43.09 7.67
N LYS A 553 9.32 -41.82 7.27
CA LYS A 553 10.45 -41.13 6.64
C LYS A 553 11.59 -40.93 7.65
N GLU A 554 12.82 -41.16 7.20
CA GLU A 554 14.02 -41.00 8.04
C GLU A 554 15.20 -40.47 7.22
N PHE A 555 15.91 -39.47 7.75
CA PHE A 555 17.15 -39.00 7.16
C PHE A 555 18.29 -39.94 7.57
N LEU A 556 18.90 -40.61 6.58
CA LEU A 556 19.96 -41.59 6.80
C LEU A 556 21.36 -41.02 6.54
N GLY A 557 21.48 -39.74 6.20
CA GLY A 557 22.73 -39.01 6.15
C GLY A 557 23.26 -38.73 4.74
N GLY A 558 23.99 -37.61 4.60
CA GLY A 558 24.84 -37.37 3.44
C GLY A 558 26.06 -38.31 3.46
N THR A 559 26.53 -38.70 2.28
CA THR A 559 27.66 -39.64 2.15
C THR A 559 28.84 -38.99 1.45
N PHE A 560 29.96 -38.84 2.16
CA PHE A 560 31.20 -38.31 1.61
C PHE A 560 32.16 -39.43 1.23
N GLU A 561 32.82 -39.29 0.09
CA GLU A 561 33.96 -40.13 -0.27
C GLU A 561 35.20 -39.67 0.52
N VAL A 562 35.93 -40.63 1.10
CA VAL A 562 37.20 -40.36 1.81
C VAL A 562 38.39 -40.76 0.97
N GLU A 563 39.52 -40.08 1.19
CA GLU A 563 40.74 -40.21 0.39
C GLU A 563 41.41 -41.59 0.54
N SER A 564 41.31 -42.18 1.73
CA SER A 564 41.96 -43.45 2.03
C SER A 564 41.11 -44.37 2.91
N TYR A 565 41.41 -45.68 2.87
CA TYR A 565 40.84 -46.63 3.82
C TYR A 565 41.24 -46.28 5.28
N GLN A 566 42.39 -45.62 5.48
CA GLN A 566 42.83 -45.18 6.80
C GLN A 566 41.93 -44.07 7.35
N ASP A 567 41.45 -43.15 6.50
CA ASP A 567 40.45 -42.14 6.89
C ASP A 567 39.14 -42.80 7.33
N LEU A 568 38.73 -43.87 6.63
CA LEU A 568 37.57 -44.67 7.04
C LEU A 568 37.78 -45.36 8.40
N GLN A 569 38.98 -45.87 8.67
CA GLN A 569 39.34 -46.42 9.98
C GLN A 569 39.36 -45.36 11.07
N ARG A 570 39.86 -44.15 10.79
CA ARG A 570 39.80 -43.01 11.73
C ARG A 570 38.36 -42.70 12.10
N ALA A 571 37.46 -42.66 11.11
CA ALA A 571 36.03 -42.45 11.33
C ALA A 571 35.38 -43.53 12.19
N ALA A 572 35.70 -44.80 11.95
CA ALA A 572 35.19 -45.92 12.73
C ALA A 572 35.67 -45.89 14.20
N ASN A 573 36.82 -45.26 14.46
CA ASN A 573 37.37 -45.09 15.80
C ASN A 573 36.84 -43.84 16.54
N LEU A 574 36.01 -43.01 15.89
CA LEU A 574 35.33 -41.92 16.58
C LEU A 574 34.33 -42.49 17.61
N PRO A 575 34.07 -41.77 18.72
CA PRO A 575 33.14 -42.26 19.75
C PRO A 575 31.73 -42.60 19.25
N THR A 576 31.31 -41.96 18.17
CA THR A 576 29.99 -42.12 17.52
C THR A 576 30.07 -42.87 16.19
N GLY A 577 31.25 -43.41 15.84
CA GLY A 577 31.48 -44.15 14.60
C GLY A 577 30.96 -45.58 14.67
N SER A 578 30.34 -46.04 13.58
CA SER A 578 29.99 -47.45 13.40
C SER A 578 31.20 -48.29 13.03
N ALA A 579 31.06 -49.62 13.13
CA ALA A 579 32.01 -50.52 12.48
C ALA A 579 32.02 -50.29 10.95
N ILE A 580 33.16 -50.55 10.32
CA ILE A 580 33.28 -50.53 8.86
C ILE A 580 32.41 -51.65 8.28
N GLN A 581 31.48 -51.29 7.41
CA GLN A 581 30.62 -52.21 6.69
C GLN A 581 31.04 -52.31 5.22
N GLU A 582 31.18 -53.53 4.71
CA GLU A 582 31.37 -53.77 3.28
C GLU A 582 30.02 -53.72 2.54
N LEU A 583 29.94 -52.89 1.49
CA LEU A 583 28.72 -52.67 0.71
C LEU A 583 28.61 -53.63 -0.48
N LYS A 584 28.61 -54.94 -0.23
CA LYS A 584 28.61 -55.97 -1.30
C LYS A 584 27.45 -55.84 -2.30
N ASP A 585 26.29 -55.42 -1.81
CA ASP A 585 25.07 -55.31 -2.61
C ASP A 585 24.88 -53.92 -3.23
N ALA A 586 25.60 -52.90 -2.79
CA ALA A 586 25.49 -51.58 -3.41
C ALA A 586 26.19 -51.58 -4.78
N PRO A 587 25.62 -50.92 -5.80
CA PRO A 587 26.32 -50.69 -7.05
C PRO A 587 27.71 -50.06 -6.79
N GLY A 588 28.73 -50.57 -7.49
CA GLY A 588 30.12 -50.13 -7.34
C GLY A 588 30.84 -50.60 -6.06
N GLY A 589 30.13 -51.25 -5.13
CA GLY A 589 30.71 -51.78 -3.89
C GLY A 589 31.26 -50.70 -2.95
N GLY A 590 32.33 -51.03 -2.24
CA GLY A 590 33.04 -50.14 -1.32
C GLY A 590 32.83 -50.50 0.16
N PHE A 591 33.39 -49.66 1.03
CA PHE A 591 33.30 -49.79 2.48
C PHE A 591 32.75 -48.50 3.07
N MET A 592 31.84 -48.60 4.03
CA MET A 592 31.15 -47.46 4.61
C MET A 592 31.20 -47.45 6.13
N VAL A 593 31.28 -46.26 6.71
CA VAL A 593 31.14 -45.99 8.14
C VAL A 593 30.11 -44.87 8.32
N THR A 594 29.24 -45.01 9.30
CA THR A 594 28.34 -43.93 9.73
C THR A 594 28.85 -43.35 11.04
N VAL A 595 29.02 -42.03 11.09
CA VAL A 595 29.37 -41.27 12.28
C VAL A 595 28.16 -40.42 12.65
N LYS A 596 27.79 -40.39 13.93
CA LYS A 596 26.78 -39.42 14.40
C LYS A 596 27.43 -38.14 14.86
N ASP A 597 26.90 -37.01 14.42
CA ASP A 597 27.33 -35.69 14.88
C ASP A 597 26.81 -35.36 16.30
N PRO A 598 27.17 -34.21 16.89
CA PRO A 598 26.72 -33.82 18.23
C PRO A 598 25.20 -33.69 18.43
N GLU A 599 24.42 -33.58 17.35
CA GLU A 599 22.95 -33.60 17.38
C GLU A 599 22.35 -34.97 17.07
N GLY A 600 23.18 -35.91 16.64
CA GLY A 600 22.80 -37.28 16.34
C GLY A 600 22.49 -37.53 14.88
N PHE A 601 22.68 -36.55 13.98
CA PHE A 601 22.48 -36.79 12.56
C PHE A 601 23.55 -37.76 12.04
N PRO A 602 23.16 -38.71 11.19
CA PRO A 602 24.12 -39.61 10.54
C PRO A 602 24.89 -38.87 9.44
N ILE A 603 26.21 -39.06 9.43
CA ILE A 603 27.10 -38.71 8.33
C ILE A 603 27.76 -40.01 7.88
N ASN A 604 27.69 -40.31 6.58
CA ASN A 604 28.27 -41.52 6.04
C ASN A 604 29.58 -41.20 5.34
N LEU A 605 30.56 -42.08 5.47
CA LEU A 605 31.85 -41.99 4.80
C LEU A 605 32.06 -43.27 4.00
N ILE A 606 32.47 -43.15 2.74
CA ILE A 606 32.67 -44.28 1.84
C ILE A 606 34.08 -44.28 1.24
N TYR A 607 34.68 -45.46 1.11
CA TYR A 607 35.94 -45.67 0.40
C TYR A 607 35.85 -46.87 -0.55
N GLY A 608 36.51 -46.78 -1.71
CA GLY A 608 36.68 -47.90 -2.62
C GLY A 608 35.44 -48.26 -3.45
N GLN A 609 34.45 -47.36 -3.53
CA GLN A 609 33.37 -47.50 -4.49
C GLN A 609 33.91 -47.24 -5.90
N SER A 610 33.67 -48.18 -6.81
CA SER A 610 34.09 -48.04 -8.21
C SER A 610 33.20 -47.02 -8.93
N PRO A 611 33.78 -46.08 -9.72
CA PRO A 611 33.01 -45.10 -10.46
C PRO A 611 32.25 -45.76 -11.62
N ALA A 612 31.10 -45.19 -11.96
CA ALA A 612 30.36 -45.61 -13.13
C ALA A 612 30.94 -44.99 -14.42
N ALA A 613 30.73 -45.67 -15.55
CA ALA A 613 30.91 -45.03 -16.85
C ALA A 613 29.97 -43.80 -16.94
N PRO A 614 30.47 -42.63 -17.36
CA PRO A 614 29.62 -41.45 -17.54
C PRO A 614 28.61 -41.67 -18.67
N GLY A 615 27.46 -41.00 -18.55
CA GLY A 615 26.50 -40.87 -19.63
C GLY A 615 26.95 -39.87 -20.70
N GLU A 616 26.06 -39.60 -21.66
CA GLU A 616 26.26 -38.54 -22.64
C GLU A 616 26.10 -37.17 -21.96
N TYR A 617 27.16 -36.37 -21.98
CA TYR A 617 27.13 -35.00 -21.48
C TYR A 617 26.36 -34.11 -22.46
N PRO A 618 25.42 -33.28 -21.99
CA PRO A 618 24.76 -32.32 -22.86
C PRO A 618 25.77 -31.34 -23.47
N SER A 619 25.50 -30.87 -24.68
CA SER A 619 26.37 -29.90 -25.35
C SER A 619 26.27 -28.53 -24.67
N LYS A 620 27.41 -27.85 -24.46
CA LYS A 620 27.42 -26.45 -24.00
C LYS A 620 26.76 -25.54 -25.02
N LEU A 621 25.86 -24.67 -24.56
CA LEU A 621 25.17 -23.72 -25.43
C LEU A 621 26.10 -22.60 -25.91
N VAL A 622 25.99 -22.24 -27.19
CA VAL A 622 26.63 -21.03 -27.74
C VAL A 622 25.62 -19.89 -27.67
N VAL A 623 25.88 -18.93 -26.77
CA VAL A 623 25.03 -17.76 -26.54
C VAL A 623 25.49 -16.59 -27.42
N ASN A 624 24.54 -15.77 -27.87
CA ASN A 624 24.82 -14.54 -28.62
C ASN A 624 24.58 -13.33 -27.70
N TYR A 625 25.56 -12.44 -27.62
CA TYR A 625 25.44 -11.14 -26.96
C TYR A 625 25.17 -10.03 -27.98
N GLU A 626 25.01 -8.78 -27.54
CA GLU A 626 24.59 -7.64 -28.38
C GLU A 626 25.54 -7.42 -29.56
N SER A 627 26.85 -7.49 -29.27
CA SER A 627 27.93 -7.24 -30.23
C SER A 627 28.63 -8.49 -30.72
N ASP A 628 28.64 -9.57 -29.93
CA ASP A 628 29.27 -10.84 -30.30
C ASP A 628 28.21 -11.93 -30.55
N LYS A 629 28.09 -12.36 -31.82
CA LYS A 629 27.03 -13.28 -32.26
C LYS A 629 27.62 -14.49 -33.00
N PRO A 630 28.40 -15.35 -32.32
CA PRO A 630 29.10 -16.47 -32.96
C PRO A 630 28.14 -17.56 -33.47
N ARG A 631 26.91 -17.62 -32.97
CA ARG A 631 25.91 -18.60 -33.39
C ARG A 631 25.24 -18.18 -34.72
N ILE A 632 25.91 -18.49 -35.84
CA ILE A 632 25.47 -18.19 -37.21
C ILE A 632 24.76 -19.39 -37.84
N ARG A 633 23.50 -19.24 -38.26
CA ARG A 633 22.68 -20.29 -38.90
C ARG A 633 22.52 -21.59 -38.08
N HIS A 634 22.81 -21.53 -36.79
CA HIS A 634 22.56 -22.58 -35.81
C HIS A 634 21.52 -22.06 -34.82
N PHE A 635 20.48 -22.83 -34.54
CA PHE A 635 19.38 -22.41 -33.68
C PHE A 635 19.35 -23.26 -32.42
N GLN A 636 19.17 -22.64 -31.26
CA GLN A 636 18.89 -23.37 -30.02
C GLN A 636 17.50 -24.01 -30.15
N ARG A 637 17.45 -25.32 -29.90
CA ARG A 637 16.24 -26.15 -29.92
C ARG A 637 16.34 -27.06 -28.71
N PHE A 638 15.34 -26.95 -27.84
CA PHE A 638 15.29 -27.73 -26.61
C PHE A 638 14.26 -28.85 -26.73
N VAL A 639 14.50 -29.94 -26.03
CA VAL A 639 13.54 -31.03 -25.85
C VAL A 639 13.00 -30.93 -24.44
N SER A 640 11.68 -30.87 -24.29
CA SER A 640 11.04 -30.84 -22.97
C SER A 640 11.13 -32.21 -22.30
N GLY A 641 11.44 -32.22 -21.00
CA GLY A 641 11.59 -33.41 -20.19
C GLY A 641 12.16 -33.08 -18.81
N PRO A 642 12.43 -34.09 -17.97
CA PRO A 642 13.18 -33.93 -16.73
C PRO A 642 14.53 -33.23 -16.98
N ALA A 643 14.92 -32.30 -16.11
CA ALA A 643 16.30 -31.82 -16.04
C ALA A 643 17.17 -32.99 -15.56
N ALA A 644 18.19 -33.37 -16.33
CA ALA A 644 18.94 -34.57 -16.03
C ALA A 644 20.03 -34.29 -14.99
N VAL A 645 19.91 -34.87 -13.80
CA VAL A 645 20.90 -34.71 -12.72
C VAL A 645 22.30 -35.16 -13.14
N HIS A 646 23.31 -34.32 -12.89
CA HIS A 646 24.72 -34.63 -13.07
C HIS A 646 25.30 -35.34 -11.85
N LYS A 647 25.33 -34.64 -10.71
CA LYS A 647 25.88 -35.09 -9.42
C LYS A 647 25.10 -34.50 -8.24
N LEU A 648 25.35 -35.01 -7.04
CA LEU A 648 24.94 -34.36 -5.79
C LEU A 648 25.95 -33.23 -5.49
N GLY A 649 25.46 -32.01 -5.25
CA GLY A 649 26.29 -30.84 -4.90
C GLY A 649 26.46 -30.71 -3.40
N HIS A 650 25.35 -30.45 -2.70
CA HIS A 650 25.34 -30.20 -1.27
C HIS A 650 24.11 -30.75 -0.56
N PHE A 651 24.16 -30.67 0.77
CA PHE A 651 23.00 -30.79 1.63
C PHE A 651 23.17 -29.88 2.84
N GLY A 652 22.10 -29.66 3.60
CA GLY A 652 22.29 -28.99 4.87
C GLY A 652 21.20 -29.17 5.89
N LEU A 653 21.52 -28.68 7.08
CA LEU A 653 20.83 -29.04 8.31
C LEU A 653 20.32 -27.79 9.04
N CYS A 654 19.12 -27.92 9.58
CA CYS A 654 18.61 -27.04 10.63
C CYS A 654 19.08 -27.63 11.97
N VAL A 655 19.76 -26.82 12.79
CA VAL A 655 20.49 -27.27 13.99
C VAL A 655 20.23 -26.38 15.20
N GLN A 656 20.31 -26.91 16.41
CA GLN A 656 20.15 -26.15 17.66
C GLN A 656 21.50 -25.84 18.35
N LYS A 657 22.47 -26.73 18.22
CA LYS A 657 23.83 -26.71 18.78
C LYS A 657 24.85 -26.23 17.74
N PHE A 658 24.53 -25.13 17.05
CA PHE A 658 25.31 -24.62 15.92
C PHE A 658 26.82 -24.57 16.17
N GLN A 659 27.28 -24.01 17.30
CA GLN A 659 28.71 -23.90 17.56
C GLN A 659 29.40 -25.25 17.78
N GLU A 660 28.74 -26.21 18.45
CA GLU A 660 29.27 -27.57 18.64
C GLU A 660 29.37 -28.29 17.30
N MET A 661 28.37 -28.09 16.44
CA MET A 661 28.32 -28.63 15.08
C MET A 661 29.46 -28.05 14.23
N VAL A 662 29.63 -26.73 14.21
CA VAL A 662 30.76 -26.07 13.50
C VAL A 662 32.09 -26.67 13.94
N THR A 663 32.34 -26.74 15.26
CA THR A 663 33.58 -27.32 15.77
C THR A 663 33.74 -28.78 15.36
N PHE A 664 32.70 -29.60 15.46
CA PHE A 664 32.76 -31.00 15.07
C PHE A 664 33.12 -31.16 13.59
N TYR A 665 32.37 -30.53 12.68
CA TYR A 665 32.59 -30.70 11.24
C TYR A 665 33.97 -30.18 10.80
N THR A 666 34.43 -29.05 11.33
CA THR A 666 35.68 -28.42 10.87
C THR A 666 36.93 -28.94 11.57
N THR A 667 36.81 -29.67 12.69
CA THR A 667 37.96 -30.31 13.35
C THR A 667 38.07 -31.79 13.03
N THR A 668 36.94 -32.45 12.75
CA THR A 668 36.89 -33.88 12.41
C THR A 668 37.14 -34.11 10.93
N PHE A 669 36.58 -33.27 10.07
CA PHE A 669 36.71 -33.36 8.62
C PHE A 669 37.45 -32.15 8.08
N ASN A 670 38.02 -32.27 6.88
CA ASN A 670 38.56 -31.14 6.12
C ASN A 670 37.47 -30.25 5.51
N LEU A 671 36.33 -30.08 6.19
CA LEU A 671 35.35 -29.07 5.83
C LEU A 671 35.78 -27.72 6.38
N VAL A 672 35.69 -26.70 5.56
CA VAL A 672 36.04 -25.33 5.91
C VAL A 672 34.95 -24.37 5.47
N PRO A 673 34.75 -23.26 6.19
CA PRO A 673 33.79 -22.24 5.79
C PRO A 673 34.16 -21.59 4.46
N SER A 674 33.17 -21.41 3.60
CA SER A 674 33.18 -20.39 2.54
C SER A 674 32.55 -19.11 3.09
N ASP A 675 31.40 -19.26 3.77
CA ASP A 675 30.70 -18.13 4.39
C ASP A 675 30.18 -18.47 5.78
N PHE A 676 30.19 -17.46 6.65
CA PHE A 676 29.36 -17.40 7.84
C PHE A 676 28.29 -16.32 7.70
N LEU A 677 27.06 -16.66 8.09
CA LEU A 677 26.02 -15.67 8.29
C LEU A 677 25.80 -15.37 9.77
N TYR A 678 25.65 -14.10 10.14
CA TYR A 678 25.49 -13.66 11.52
C TYR A 678 24.24 -12.83 11.76
N VAL A 679 23.74 -12.87 13.01
CA VAL A 679 22.75 -11.92 13.52
C VAL A 679 23.40 -11.00 14.54
N GLY A 680 23.06 -9.71 14.48
CA GLY A 680 23.48 -8.71 15.46
C GLY A 680 22.55 -8.72 16.68
N LYS A 681 23.07 -9.03 17.86
CA LYS A 681 22.32 -8.92 19.12
C LYS A 681 23.20 -8.29 20.19
N ASP A 682 22.71 -7.24 20.85
CA ASP A 682 23.40 -6.55 21.95
C ASP A 682 24.81 -6.03 21.57
N GLY A 683 24.98 -5.57 20.32
CA GLY A 683 26.26 -5.07 19.81
C GLY A 683 27.30 -6.16 19.52
N LYS A 684 26.93 -7.45 19.58
CA LYS A 684 27.79 -8.58 19.22
C LYS A 684 27.21 -9.33 18.01
N LYS A 685 28.08 -9.70 17.08
CA LYS A 685 27.74 -10.59 15.96
C LYS A 685 27.78 -12.04 16.45
N LYS A 686 26.71 -12.78 16.21
CA LYS A 686 26.64 -14.22 16.49
C LYS A 686 26.38 -14.95 15.18
N ASN A 687 27.31 -15.81 14.78
CA ASN A 687 27.13 -16.68 13.62
C ASN A 687 25.97 -17.64 13.87
N VAL A 688 25.10 -17.75 12.88
CA VAL A 688 23.88 -18.57 12.90
C VAL A 688 23.78 -19.48 11.69
N ALA A 689 24.52 -19.24 10.61
CA ALA A 689 24.63 -20.17 9.49
C ALA A 689 26.08 -20.31 9.00
N LEU A 690 26.38 -21.45 8.38
CA LEU A 690 27.67 -21.81 7.79
C LEU A 690 27.41 -22.46 6.43
N PHE A 691 28.10 -21.99 5.40
CA PHE A 691 28.27 -22.69 4.12
C PHE A 691 29.71 -23.17 4.03
N ALA A 692 29.93 -24.47 3.79
CA ALA A 692 31.24 -25.09 3.89
C ALA A 692 31.59 -25.93 2.66
N HIS A 693 32.81 -25.74 2.15
CA HIS A 693 33.42 -26.55 1.10
C HIS A 693 34.40 -27.58 1.68
N ILE A 694 34.77 -28.57 0.86
CA ILE A 694 35.80 -29.56 1.19
C ILE A 694 37.16 -28.98 0.83
N ASP A 695 38.03 -28.79 1.81
CA ASP A 695 39.37 -28.26 1.59
C ASP A 695 40.28 -29.29 0.91
N ARG A 696 40.55 -29.06 -0.38
CA ARG A 696 41.45 -29.83 -1.24
C ARG A 696 42.73 -29.06 -1.58
N GLY A 697 43.06 -28.00 -0.83
CA GLY A 697 44.23 -27.16 -1.09
C GLY A 697 44.02 -26.29 -2.33
N ALA A 698 44.94 -26.40 -3.29
CA ALA A 698 44.91 -25.64 -4.54
C ALA A 698 43.87 -26.15 -5.56
N ASP A 699 43.27 -27.33 -5.36
CA ASP A 699 42.22 -27.84 -6.24
C ASP A 699 40.93 -27.02 -6.05
N TYR A 700 40.33 -26.59 -7.16
CA TYR A 700 39.05 -25.90 -7.16
C TYR A 700 37.90 -26.87 -6.86
N VAL A 701 37.08 -26.51 -5.88
CA VAL A 701 35.90 -27.28 -5.43
C VAL A 701 34.65 -26.40 -5.42
N ASP A 702 33.47 -27.02 -5.39
CA ASP A 702 32.21 -26.28 -5.27
C ASP A 702 32.21 -25.39 -4.02
N HIS A 703 31.65 -24.19 -4.16
CA HIS A 703 31.51 -23.20 -3.10
C HIS A 703 31.03 -23.79 -1.78
N HIS A 704 30.13 -24.77 -1.82
CA HIS A 704 29.82 -25.57 -0.65
C HIS A 704 29.36 -26.96 -1.04
N SER A 705 29.61 -27.92 -0.15
CA SER A 705 29.05 -29.28 -0.20
C SER A 705 28.22 -29.59 1.06
N PHE A 706 28.27 -28.69 2.05
CA PHE A 706 27.54 -28.80 3.29
C PHE A 706 27.15 -27.41 3.78
N PHE A 707 25.92 -27.23 4.26
CA PHE A 707 25.54 -26.04 5.00
C PHE A 707 24.76 -26.39 6.27
N MET A 708 24.69 -25.45 7.20
CA MET A 708 23.77 -25.56 8.32
C MET A 708 23.35 -24.18 8.82
N SER A 709 22.16 -24.11 9.39
CA SER A 709 21.59 -22.90 10.00
C SER A 709 20.98 -23.20 11.36
N THR A 710 21.00 -22.21 12.25
CA THR A 710 20.40 -22.31 13.58
C THR A 710 18.88 -22.25 13.47
N ASN A 711 18.18 -23.22 14.03
CA ASN A 711 16.71 -23.32 13.99
C ASN A 711 16.15 -23.80 15.35
N PRO A 712 14.90 -23.47 15.72
CA PRO A 712 14.21 -24.04 16.88
C PRO A 712 14.16 -25.57 16.94
N THR A 713 14.23 -26.26 15.81
CA THR A 713 14.21 -27.72 15.70
C THR A 713 15.39 -28.24 14.88
N SER A 714 15.74 -29.50 15.13
CA SER A 714 16.83 -30.17 14.43
C SER A 714 16.27 -31.09 13.34
N HIS A 715 16.52 -30.77 12.07
CA HIS A 715 16.10 -31.59 10.93
C HIS A 715 16.99 -31.37 9.69
N ILE A 716 16.87 -32.25 8.70
CA ILE A 716 17.47 -32.04 7.37
C ILE A 716 16.71 -30.92 6.66
N HIS A 717 17.43 -29.90 6.20
CA HIS A 717 16.83 -28.81 5.44
C HIS A 717 16.57 -29.25 4.00
N HIS A 718 17.61 -29.51 3.22
CA HIS A 718 17.49 -29.98 1.83
C HIS A 718 18.73 -30.75 1.36
N CYS A 719 18.60 -31.38 0.18
CA CYS A 719 19.70 -31.91 -0.61
C CYS A 719 19.60 -31.37 -2.05
N SER A 720 20.74 -31.16 -2.70
CA SER A 720 20.83 -30.37 -3.93
C SER A 720 21.63 -31.05 -5.03
N PHE A 721 21.09 -31.04 -6.24
CA PHE A 721 21.60 -31.79 -7.39
C PHE A 721 21.92 -30.88 -8.56
N GLU A 722 23.10 -31.07 -9.14
CA GLU A 722 23.62 -30.21 -10.20
C GLU A 722 23.02 -30.57 -11.55
N GLU A 723 22.58 -29.56 -12.28
CA GLU A 723 22.05 -29.62 -13.63
C GLU A 723 23.00 -28.93 -14.62
N HIS A 724 22.82 -29.19 -15.92
CA HIS A 724 23.79 -28.77 -16.94
C HIS A 724 23.84 -27.25 -17.19
N ASP A 725 22.70 -26.58 -17.27
CA ASP A 725 22.61 -25.13 -17.50
C ASP A 725 21.24 -24.55 -17.09
N PHE A 726 21.15 -23.22 -17.12
CA PHE A 726 19.94 -22.46 -16.76
C PHE A 726 18.71 -22.80 -17.61
N ASP A 727 18.89 -23.01 -18.92
CA ASP A 727 17.78 -23.37 -19.81
C ASP A 727 17.22 -24.76 -19.43
N THR A 728 18.10 -25.71 -19.14
CA THR A 728 17.76 -27.07 -18.70
C THR A 728 17.03 -27.05 -17.36
N GLN A 729 17.52 -26.28 -16.38
CA GLN A 729 16.86 -26.14 -15.07
C GLN A 729 15.45 -25.56 -15.22
N ASN A 730 15.27 -24.48 -16.00
CA ASN A 730 13.93 -23.90 -16.23
C ASN A 730 12.98 -24.86 -16.96
N LEU A 731 13.48 -25.67 -17.89
CA LEU A 731 12.67 -26.71 -18.54
C LEU A 731 12.28 -27.81 -17.56
N GLY A 732 13.18 -28.19 -16.65
CA GLY A 732 12.90 -29.08 -15.52
C GLY A 732 11.82 -28.53 -14.60
N HIS A 733 11.91 -27.25 -14.22
CA HIS A 733 10.89 -26.56 -13.44
C HIS A 733 9.51 -26.66 -14.10
N GLN A 734 9.43 -26.33 -15.39
CA GLN A 734 8.17 -26.42 -16.14
C GLN A 734 7.65 -27.86 -16.25
N TRP A 735 8.56 -28.83 -16.39
CA TRP A 735 8.22 -30.26 -16.44
C TRP A 735 7.58 -30.71 -15.13
N LEU A 736 8.22 -30.41 -14.00
CA LEU A 736 7.74 -30.76 -12.67
C LEU A 736 6.42 -30.06 -12.34
N ALA A 737 6.31 -28.76 -12.63
CA ALA A 737 5.07 -27.99 -12.45
C ALA A 737 3.92 -28.59 -13.26
N LYS A 738 4.16 -29.00 -14.52
CA LYS A 738 3.14 -29.61 -15.38
C LYS A 738 2.69 -30.99 -14.88
N LYS A 739 3.56 -31.73 -14.20
CA LYS A 739 3.22 -32.99 -13.53
C LYS A 739 2.45 -32.78 -12.22
N GLY A 740 2.37 -31.55 -11.72
CA GLY A 740 1.62 -31.18 -10.52
C GLY A 740 2.40 -31.42 -9.23
N TYR A 741 3.74 -31.47 -9.29
CA TYR A 741 4.56 -31.46 -8.08
C TYR A 741 4.51 -30.08 -7.40
N GLU A 742 4.83 -30.03 -6.12
CA GLU A 742 4.72 -28.82 -5.31
C GLU A 742 6.07 -28.09 -5.24
N PRO A 743 6.19 -26.87 -5.80
CA PRO A 743 7.41 -26.08 -5.68
C PRO A 743 7.52 -25.49 -4.28
N VAL A 744 8.76 -25.39 -3.80
CA VAL A 744 9.10 -24.79 -2.50
C VAL A 744 9.50 -23.33 -2.70
N TRP A 745 10.52 -23.11 -3.52
CA TRP A 745 11.10 -21.79 -3.78
C TRP A 745 11.92 -21.82 -5.07
N GLY A 746 11.85 -20.76 -5.87
CA GLY A 746 12.53 -20.65 -7.15
C GLY A 746 11.58 -20.57 -8.35
N VAL A 747 12.09 -20.48 -9.57
CA VAL A 747 13.51 -20.44 -9.94
C VAL A 747 14.16 -19.10 -9.52
N GLY A 748 15.39 -19.13 -9.02
CA GLY A 748 16.15 -17.93 -8.66
C GLY A 748 17.66 -18.11 -8.76
N ARG A 749 18.41 -17.12 -8.27
CA ARG A 749 19.87 -17.17 -8.13
C ARG A 749 20.30 -16.76 -6.73
N HIS A 750 21.12 -17.58 -6.10
CA HIS A 750 21.69 -17.30 -4.79
C HIS A 750 22.76 -16.20 -4.83
N ILE A 751 22.87 -15.44 -3.74
CA ILE A 751 24.03 -14.56 -3.52
C ILE A 751 25.26 -15.40 -3.18
N LEU A 752 25.10 -16.37 -2.29
CA LEU A 752 26.19 -17.23 -1.82
C LEU A 752 26.45 -18.34 -2.83
N GLY A 753 27.69 -18.45 -3.31
CA GLY A 753 28.10 -19.40 -4.33
C GLY A 753 27.46 -19.20 -5.71
N SER A 754 26.74 -18.10 -5.93
CA SER A 754 26.10 -17.69 -7.19
C SER A 754 25.18 -18.71 -7.86
N GLN A 755 24.84 -19.83 -7.20
CA GLN A 755 24.09 -20.93 -7.79
C GLN A 755 22.68 -20.50 -8.21
N LEU A 756 22.25 -20.95 -9.39
CA LEU A 756 20.83 -21.01 -9.72
C LEU A 756 20.16 -22.05 -8.84
N PHE A 757 18.93 -21.79 -8.40
CA PHE A 757 18.21 -22.71 -7.52
C PHE A 757 16.76 -22.93 -7.97
N ASP A 758 16.25 -24.13 -7.73
CA ASP A 758 14.85 -24.52 -7.90
C ASP A 758 14.50 -25.65 -6.91
N TYR A 759 13.76 -25.31 -5.85
CA TYR A 759 13.43 -26.20 -4.73
C TYR A 759 12.04 -26.82 -4.90
N TRP A 760 11.93 -28.10 -4.57
CA TRP A 760 10.71 -28.90 -4.65
C TRP A 760 10.49 -29.75 -3.40
N TRP A 761 9.24 -30.03 -3.08
CA TRP A 761 8.90 -31.08 -2.12
C TRP A 761 8.88 -32.43 -2.81
N ASP A 762 9.56 -33.42 -2.22
CA ASP A 762 9.40 -34.81 -2.64
C ASP A 762 8.09 -35.42 -2.10
N THR A 763 7.83 -36.68 -2.45
CA THR A 763 6.58 -37.38 -2.09
C THR A 763 6.35 -37.59 -0.60
N THR A 764 7.36 -37.31 0.23
CA THR A 764 7.31 -37.44 1.70
C THR A 764 7.57 -36.13 2.43
N GLY A 765 7.74 -35.03 1.71
CA GLY A 765 8.08 -33.73 2.26
C GLY A 765 9.53 -33.63 2.74
N TYR A 766 10.48 -34.24 2.02
CA TYR A 766 11.85 -33.74 2.01
C TYR A 766 11.98 -32.67 0.94
N MET A 767 12.74 -31.62 1.25
CA MET A 767 13.08 -30.59 0.28
C MET A 767 14.26 -31.07 -0.57
N ILE A 768 14.13 -30.95 -1.88
CA ILE A 768 15.16 -31.27 -2.85
C ILE A 768 15.35 -30.09 -3.81
N GLU A 769 16.58 -29.84 -4.20
CA GLU A 769 16.96 -28.69 -5.02
C GLU A 769 17.61 -29.14 -6.33
N HIS A 770 17.20 -28.51 -7.44
CA HIS A 770 18.02 -28.42 -8.64
C HIS A 770 18.88 -27.16 -8.57
N TYR A 771 20.18 -27.30 -8.85
CA TYR A 771 21.05 -26.15 -8.99
C TYR A 771 21.91 -26.22 -10.24
N ALA A 772 22.39 -25.06 -10.70
CA ALA A 772 23.37 -24.95 -11.77
C ALA A 772 24.24 -23.70 -11.57
N ASP A 773 25.36 -23.61 -12.27
CA ASP A 773 26.17 -22.36 -12.35
C ASP A 773 26.67 -21.86 -10.97
N GLY A 774 27.28 -22.78 -10.20
CA GLY A 774 27.88 -22.46 -8.91
C GLY A 774 29.35 -22.04 -8.99
N ASP A 775 29.78 -21.20 -8.05
CA ASP A 775 31.16 -20.75 -7.94
C ASP A 775 32.09 -21.87 -7.47
N LEU A 776 33.35 -21.80 -7.91
CA LEU A 776 34.42 -22.69 -7.45
C LEU A 776 35.39 -21.92 -6.55
N VAL A 777 35.79 -22.56 -5.44
CA VAL A 777 36.64 -21.99 -4.39
C VAL A 777 37.86 -22.88 -4.12
N SER A 778 38.88 -22.34 -3.48
CA SER A 778 40.11 -23.06 -3.10
C SER A 778 40.68 -22.53 -1.77
N GLU A 779 41.85 -23.02 -1.34
CA GLU A 779 42.53 -22.50 -0.15
C GLU A 779 42.91 -21.01 -0.22
N GLU A 780 42.96 -20.44 -1.42
CA GLU A 780 43.22 -19.01 -1.64
C GLU A 780 41.97 -18.14 -1.48
N THR A 781 40.78 -18.73 -1.54
CA THR A 781 39.51 -18.02 -1.36
C THR A 781 39.31 -17.67 0.11
N PRO A 782 39.07 -16.40 0.46
CA PRO A 782 38.83 -16.01 1.85
C PRO A 782 37.45 -16.44 2.33
N ILE A 783 37.27 -16.49 3.65
CA ILE A 783 35.98 -16.73 4.30
C ILE A 783 35.19 -15.43 4.33
N GLY A 784 33.97 -15.44 3.83
CA GLY A 784 33.02 -14.33 3.92
C GLY A 784 32.22 -14.30 5.22
N TYR A 785 31.89 -13.10 5.67
CA TYR A 785 30.98 -12.87 6.80
C TYR A 785 29.84 -11.93 6.38
N GLY A 786 28.62 -12.46 6.31
CA GLY A 786 27.44 -11.72 5.88
C GLY A 786 26.34 -11.65 6.95
N PRO A 787 25.42 -10.68 6.89
CA PRO A 787 24.23 -10.68 7.73
C PRO A 787 23.27 -11.82 7.31
N ALA A 788 22.68 -12.50 8.29
CA ALA A 788 21.61 -13.46 8.05
C ALA A 788 20.27 -12.73 7.82
N GLY A 789 19.57 -13.07 6.75
CA GLY A 789 18.23 -12.57 6.44
C GLY A 789 17.77 -12.99 5.05
N ASP A 790 16.46 -12.89 4.78
CA ASP A 790 15.88 -13.30 3.50
C ASP A 790 16.51 -12.56 2.31
N GLU A 791 16.86 -11.28 2.50
CA GLU A 791 17.51 -10.42 1.50
C GLU A 791 18.95 -10.85 1.17
N SER A 792 19.61 -11.66 2.00
CA SER A 792 20.98 -12.14 1.75
C SER A 792 21.06 -13.50 1.06
N LEU A 793 19.92 -14.12 0.76
CA LEU A 793 19.89 -15.45 0.15
C LEU A 793 19.83 -15.42 -1.38
N ALA A 794 19.17 -14.44 -2.01
CA ALA A 794 18.96 -14.44 -3.46
C ALA A 794 19.25 -13.07 -4.11
N VAL A 795 19.93 -13.11 -5.26
CA VAL A 795 20.15 -11.96 -6.14
C VAL A 795 18.85 -11.60 -6.86
N TRP A 796 18.13 -12.62 -7.34
CA TRP A 796 16.82 -12.50 -7.96
C TRP A 796 16.08 -13.82 -7.85
N GLY A 797 14.75 -13.77 -7.90
CA GLY A 797 13.85 -14.90 -7.73
C GLY A 797 12.56 -14.47 -7.05
N PRO A 798 11.62 -15.40 -6.80
CA PRO A 798 10.49 -15.12 -5.92
C PRO A 798 10.97 -14.80 -4.49
N GLU A 799 10.18 -14.04 -3.73
CA GLU A 799 10.47 -13.77 -2.31
C GLU A 799 10.65 -15.09 -1.54
N VAL A 800 11.65 -15.16 -0.66
CA VAL A 800 11.91 -16.34 0.17
C VAL A 800 10.67 -16.64 1.02
N PRO A 801 10.09 -17.85 0.97
CA PRO A 801 9.01 -18.21 1.87
C PRO A 801 9.48 -18.10 3.33
N LYS A 802 8.68 -17.48 4.21
CA LYS A 802 9.07 -17.29 5.62
C LYS A 802 9.41 -18.58 6.37
N TRP A 803 8.80 -19.69 5.94
CA TRP A 803 9.00 -21.02 6.50
C TRP A 803 10.15 -21.79 5.83
N PHE A 804 10.84 -21.20 4.84
CA PHE A 804 11.87 -21.91 4.07
C PHE A 804 12.99 -22.45 4.94
N LEU A 805 13.41 -21.66 5.95
CA LEU A 805 14.42 -22.04 6.92
C LEU A 805 13.84 -22.67 8.20
N ASP A 806 12.50 -22.85 8.32
CA ASP A 806 11.79 -23.26 9.55
C ASP A 806 11.65 -24.77 9.76
#